data_AF-A0A5C3KTF6-F1
#
_entry.id   AF-A0A5C3KTF6-F1
#
_cell.length_a   1.000
_cell.length_b   1.000
_cell.length_c   1.000
_cell.angle_alpha   90.00
_cell.angle_beta   90.00
_cell.angle_gamma   90.00
#
_symmetry.space_group_name_H-M   'P 1'
#
loop_
_entity.id
_entity.type
_entity.pdbx_description
1 polymer ?
#
loop_
_entity_poly.entity_id
_entity_poly.type
_entity_poly.pdbx_seq_one_letter_code
_entity_poly.pdbx_strand_id
1 'polypeptide(L)'
;MSKEAGKPQSRLKAVIGDEEALADRVADICLSDVSERNPPLGAQTEAPGHMNEIEDALFLQILSNTGRCAELAIGYQIVFGALCVLQEPLPVKALVPLLSADGVSAAEVEQVLNVLRPLIKGQDDQEVPVLLVDPSLRGFLTERAPSPYRIDLELSHSRLLRSLLLVIQNQLIHLNVPGLGYTEGDWGIFDIPDIPPLTRQDVSIELWYSSLVTLFDDVVISKSRPLLELTGSLGSCHTAIDLIKRTASIADLSASNTPHEDKLQGLRRVAQALHMISSCLEENLRIEEATAAAREAEVIYRRITTWTQDPDVLEEFALALRLLSRCLSEGGRYPDCLKLSTEALDITKTLALTNPERFSQTHATLLRNYSYALGKHDKHATAVEFSQQSVAIIRQLATTDPVKYSVDLASTLYSLAYHYDSCKKYEEALPPITQSIELYRQWEQSTPPSLESQRPNRLSSLANAICSQAIYLANLKREEESIKLSKQAIAVWREILETSPRLAKFEADLARTLHNLADDLHRCSRTYDAIEAIEESISIRRQLVARPGTLELYMADSLHNYAMYLADFRRMDEAITMGLEAISIRRRYLAIYKSEGAIPTNPLILEADLARSLHNIADDYHTWQQYDDAIASVEEAICIRREIVARNPTDPEAAASLAFSLHNCSVYRLSKDASAYEKCIEAASEAAEIRRKLAENEPVGYDASYAYSLYTIAYYYELWQRYDAAIPVVLKSVEQYRRMVDRAVASNAPSDAYRYRLDLAHALRRHTWYLCAIGQYEQAAEPSRASREAFQMIPHYNVDDDISHDWNLLAILERVRKRRAQNNPQVEKPSEQINYVKSDSNTEQG
;
A
#
# COMPACT_ATOMS: atom_id res chain seq x y z
N MET A 1 -27.21 73.01 -41.26
CA MET A 1 -28.16 71.96 -41.68
C MET A 1 -28.03 70.82 -40.67
N SER A 2 -28.78 70.85 -39.57
CA SER A 2 -30.09 70.20 -39.37
C SER A 2 -30.04 68.66 -39.40
N LYS A 3 -30.33 68.09 -38.21
CA LYS A 3 -31.04 66.81 -37.94
C LYS A 3 -30.40 65.49 -38.42
N GLU A 4 -29.95 64.65 -37.49
CA GLU A 4 -30.70 63.49 -36.94
C GLU A 4 -29.83 62.70 -35.96
N ALA A 5 -30.18 62.76 -34.67
CA ALA A 5 -29.69 61.85 -33.64
C ALA A 5 -30.85 60.93 -33.24
N GLY A 6 -30.78 59.67 -33.65
CA GLY A 6 -31.79 58.64 -33.39
C GLY A 6 -31.18 57.39 -32.74
N LYS A 7 -31.29 57.34 -31.41
CA LYS A 7 -31.42 56.19 -30.49
C LYS A 7 -30.47 54.96 -30.57
N PRO A 8 -29.60 54.78 -29.56
CA PRO A 8 -29.04 53.49 -29.14
C PRO A 8 -29.77 52.88 -27.90
N GLN A 9 -31.05 53.17 -27.69
CA GLN A 9 -31.82 52.69 -26.52
C GLN A 9 -32.51 51.33 -26.72
N SER A 10 -32.53 50.76 -27.93
CA SER A 10 -33.20 49.47 -28.21
C SER A 10 -32.31 48.24 -28.03
N ARG A 11 -30.97 48.39 -28.02
CA ARG A 11 -30.04 47.26 -27.75
C ARG A 11 -29.81 47.01 -26.27
N LEU A 12 -29.84 48.04 -25.40
CA LEU A 12 -29.74 47.84 -23.95
C LEU A 12 -30.96 47.13 -23.36
N LYS A 13 -32.17 47.37 -23.89
CA LYS A 13 -33.38 46.67 -23.41
C LYS A 13 -33.45 45.20 -23.81
N ALA A 14 -32.75 44.79 -24.87
CA ALA A 14 -32.67 43.37 -25.26
C ALA A 14 -31.68 42.61 -24.37
N VAL A 15 -30.58 43.25 -23.94
CA VAL A 15 -29.63 42.68 -22.97
C VAL A 15 -30.23 42.57 -21.57
N ILE A 16 -31.02 43.55 -21.14
CA ILE A 16 -31.72 43.52 -19.83
C ILE A 16 -32.84 42.47 -19.80
N GLY A 17 -33.51 42.23 -20.94
CA GLY A 17 -34.57 41.21 -21.04
C GLY A 17 -34.06 39.76 -20.96
N ASP A 18 -32.83 39.49 -21.40
CA ASP A 18 -32.16 38.19 -21.21
C ASP A 18 -31.59 38.04 -19.78
N GLU A 19 -31.25 39.15 -19.10
CA GLU A 19 -30.77 39.14 -17.70
C GLU A 19 -31.88 38.87 -16.67
N GLU A 20 -33.12 39.34 -16.89
CA GLU A 20 -34.28 38.97 -16.05
C GLU A 20 -34.64 37.49 -16.20
N ALA A 21 -34.57 36.95 -17.42
CA ALA A 21 -34.79 35.51 -17.67
C ALA A 21 -33.67 34.62 -17.08
N LEU A 22 -32.45 35.15 -16.98
CA LEU A 22 -31.33 34.50 -16.29
C LEU A 22 -31.52 34.55 -14.76
N ALA A 23 -31.97 35.69 -14.21
CA ALA A 23 -32.25 35.85 -12.78
C ALA A 23 -33.40 34.96 -12.30
N ASP A 24 -34.47 34.82 -13.09
CA ASP A 24 -35.60 33.92 -12.78
C ASP A 24 -35.18 32.44 -12.84
N ARG A 25 -34.29 32.06 -13.78
CA ARG A 25 -33.69 30.71 -13.82
C ARG A 25 -32.75 30.44 -12.65
N VAL A 26 -32.06 31.46 -12.14
CA VAL A 26 -31.18 31.39 -10.95
C VAL A 26 -31.99 31.23 -9.67
N ALA A 27 -33.17 31.87 -9.57
CA ALA A 27 -34.08 31.69 -8.46
C ALA A 27 -34.66 30.27 -8.40
N ASP A 28 -35.09 29.70 -9.53
CA ASP A 28 -35.67 28.35 -9.59
C ASP A 28 -34.67 27.23 -9.23
N ILE A 29 -33.38 27.39 -9.55
CA ILE A 29 -32.34 26.40 -9.22
C ILE A 29 -31.96 26.49 -7.72
N CYS A 30 -31.81 27.70 -7.18
CA CYS A 30 -31.51 27.93 -5.76
C CYS A 30 -32.62 27.43 -4.82
N LEU A 31 -33.89 27.48 -5.23
CA LEU A 31 -35.04 27.05 -4.42
C LEU A 31 -35.06 25.53 -4.14
N SER A 32 -34.39 24.72 -4.98
CA SER A 32 -34.30 23.27 -4.76
C SER A 32 -33.25 22.88 -3.70
N ASP A 33 -32.18 23.68 -3.56
CA ASP A 33 -30.98 23.37 -2.76
C ASP A 33 -31.08 23.88 -1.30
N VAL A 34 -32.03 24.78 -1.01
CA VAL A 34 -32.28 25.28 0.37
C VAL A 34 -33.03 24.23 1.23
N SER A 35 -33.69 23.25 0.62
CA SER A 35 -34.52 22.28 1.35
C SER A 35 -33.77 21.10 1.98
N GLU A 36 -32.56 20.77 1.51
CA GLU A 36 -31.82 19.57 1.95
C GLU A 36 -30.59 19.85 2.84
N ARG A 37 -30.20 21.13 3.06
CA ARG A 37 -29.02 21.48 3.88
C ARG A 37 -29.32 22.06 5.27
N ASN A 38 -30.58 22.11 5.66
CA ASN A 38 -30.97 22.38 7.05
C ASN A 38 -31.64 21.12 7.62
N PRO A 39 -31.15 20.50 8.71
CA PRO A 39 -32.07 19.73 9.52
C PRO A 39 -33.18 20.70 9.97
N PRO A 40 -34.46 20.32 9.99
CA PRO A 40 -35.44 21.09 10.74
C PRO A 40 -34.91 21.13 12.17
N LEU A 41 -34.71 22.33 12.72
CA LEU A 41 -34.29 22.52 14.10
C LEU A 41 -35.22 21.69 15.01
N GLY A 42 -34.71 20.54 15.44
CA GLY A 42 -35.34 19.66 16.39
C GLY A 42 -35.43 20.39 17.72
N ALA A 43 -36.65 20.42 18.25
CA ALA A 43 -37.03 20.85 19.58
C ALA A 43 -35.91 20.68 20.62
N GLN A 44 -35.27 21.79 21.00
CA GLN A 44 -34.76 21.98 22.34
C GLN A 44 -35.57 23.09 23.00
N THR A 45 -36.27 22.67 24.04
CA THR A 45 -37.16 23.44 24.90
C THR A 45 -36.37 24.44 25.75
N GLU A 46 -36.31 25.70 25.35
CA GLU A 46 -36.17 26.85 26.26
C GLU A 46 -37.03 28.00 25.73
N ALA A 47 -37.85 28.64 26.57
CA ALA A 47 -38.83 29.64 26.17
C ALA A 47 -38.17 30.94 25.65
N PRO A 48 -38.40 31.43 24.41
CA PRO A 48 -37.67 32.57 23.86
C PRO A 48 -38.55 33.70 23.27
N GLY A 49 -39.72 33.99 23.85
CA GLY A 49 -40.59 35.06 23.34
C GLY A 49 -40.13 36.48 23.69
N HIS A 50 -39.71 36.71 24.94
CA HIS A 50 -39.40 38.06 25.44
C HIS A 50 -37.93 38.47 25.34
N MET A 51 -36.99 37.53 25.22
CA MET A 51 -35.56 37.87 25.11
C MET A 51 -35.24 38.47 23.74
N ASN A 52 -35.85 37.91 22.67
CA ASN A 52 -35.64 38.38 21.30
C ASN A 52 -36.24 39.78 21.04
N GLU A 53 -37.34 40.16 21.71
CA GLU A 53 -37.96 41.49 21.53
C GLU A 53 -37.10 42.62 22.09
N ILE A 54 -36.42 42.39 23.22
CA ILE A 54 -35.53 43.38 23.85
C ILE A 54 -34.25 43.54 23.02
N GLU A 55 -33.67 42.44 22.53
CA GLU A 55 -32.51 42.45 21.64
C GLU A 55 -32.82 43.11 20.29
N ASP A 56 -33.93 42.73 19.65
CA ASP A 56 -34.37 43.31 18.37
C ASP A 56 -34.63 44.83 18.51
N ALA A 57 -35.21 45.28 19.64
CA ALA A 57 -35.39 46.70 19.94
C ALA A 57 -34.07 47.44 20.14
N LEU A 58 -33.07 46.82 20.77
CA LEU A 58 -31.72 47.37 20.93
C LEU A 58 -30.99 47.46 19.58
N PHE A 59 -31.05 46.44 18.74
CA PHE A 59 -30.46 46.48 17.39
C PHE A 59 -31.12 47.56 16.53
N LEU A 60 -32.45 47.68 16.58
CA LEU A 60 -33.17 48.74 15.88
C LEU A 60 -32.81 50.13 16.41
N GLN A 61 -32.62 50.28 17.72
CA GLN A 61 -32.19 51.54 18.32
C GLN A 61 -30.76 51.93 17.87
N ILE A 62 -29.85 50.96 17.74
CA ILE A 62 -28.49 51.19 17.21
C ILE A 62 -28.54 51.57 15.72
N LEU A 63 -29.33 50.87 14.90
CA LEU A 63 -29.48 51.15 13.47
C LEU A 63 -30.15 52.52 13.21
N SER A 64 -31.13 52.90 14.03
CA SER A 64 -31.81 54.20 13.89
C SER A 64 -30.95 55.37 14.38
N ASN A 65 -30.19 55.20 15.47
CA ASN A 65 -29.27 56.22 15.99
C ASN A 65 -28.08 56.48 15.07
N THR A 66 -27.75 55.53 14.19
CA THR A 66 -26.62 55.68 13.27
C THR A 66 -26.95 56.52 12.03
N GLY A 67 -28.22 56.90 11.80
CA GLY A 67 -28.75 58.02 10.96
C GLY A 67 -28.36 58.10 9.48
N ARG A 68 -27.08 57.86 9.18
CA ARG A 68 -26.40 57.81 7.87
C ARG A 68 -26.66 56.52 7.10
N CYS A 69 -27.18 55.47 7.74
CA CYS A 69 -27.43 54.18 7.08
C CYS A 69 -28.54 54.26 6.02
N ALA A 70 -29.57 55.09 6.26
CA ALA A 70 -30.61 55.34 5.27
C ALA A 70 -30.11 56.18 4.08
N GLU A 71 -29.12 57.05 4.30
CA GLU A 71 -28.47 57.85 3.23
C GLU A 71 -27.48 57.00 2.42
N LEU A 72 -26.88 55.98 3.03
CA LEU A 72 -25.97 54.99 2.44
C LEU A 72 -26.66 53.67 2.07
N ALA A 73 -27.98 53.68 1.85
CA ALA A 73 -28.81 52.47 1.81
C ALA A 73 -28.30 51.38 0.85
N ILE A 74 -27.76 51.75 -0.31
CA ILE A 74 -27.22 50.79 -1.29
C ILE A 74 -25.92 50.15 -0.77
N GLY A 75 -24.98 50.95 -0.26
CA GLY A 75 -23.73 50.44 0.33
C GLY A 75 -23.98 49.60 1.58
N TYR A 76 -24.94 49.97 2.41
CA TYR A 76 -25.39 49.18 3.56
C TYR A 76 -25.90 47.80 3.14
N GLN A 77 -26.83 47.75 2.16
CA GLN A 77 -27.41 46.49 1.68
C GLN A 77 -26.36 45.55 1.09
N ILE A 78 -25.36 46.10 0.39
CA ILE A 78 -24.29 45.30 -0.22
C ILE A 78 -23.29 44.80 0.84
N VAL A 79 -22.82 45.67 1.74
CA VAL A 79 -21.82 45.31 2.77
C VAL A 79 -22.38 44.35 3.81
N PHE A 80 -23.54 44.65 4.41
CA PHE A 80 -24.16 43.76 5.38
C PHE A 80 -24.82 42.54 4.73
N GLY A 81 -25.25 42.67 3.47
CA GLY A 81 -25.63 41.53 2.63
C GLY A 81 -24.51 40.50 2.51
N ALA A 82 -23.29 40.95 2.17
CA ALA A 82 -22.12 40.08 2.11
C ALA A 82 -21.79 39.46 3.48
N LEU A 83 -21.74 40.25 4.56
CA LEU A 83 -21.45 39.76 5.92
C LEU A 83 -22.49 38.73 6.42
N CYS A 84 -23.75 38.87 6.01
CA CYS A 84 -24.83 37.94 6.35
C CYS A 84 -24.84 36.68 5.47
N VAL A 85 -24.19 36.67 4.31
CA VAL A 85 -24.14 35.51 3.41
C VAL A 85 -22.88 34.68 3.65
N LEU A 86 -21.73 35.34 3.86
CA LEU A 86 -20.43 34.70 4.02
C LEU A 86 -20.45 33.69 5.18
N GLN A 87 -20.06 32.45 4.88
CA GLN A 87 -19.86 31.43 5.92
C GLN A 87 -18.55 31.63 6.67
N GLU A 88 -17.52 32.12 5.98
CA GLU A 88 -16.26 32.56 6.59
C GLU A 88 -16.14 34.09 6.52
N PRO A 89 -15.90 34.77 7.66
CA PRO A 89 -15.81 36.22 7.70
C PRO A 89 -14.57 36.71 6.94
N LEU A 90 -14.71 37.83 6.22
CA LEU A 90 -13.66 38.43 5.42
C LEU A 90 -13.04 39.65 6.12
N PRO A 91 -11.73 39.87 6.01
CA PRO A 91 -11.11 41.10 6.47
C PRO A 91 -11.46 42.29 5.55
N VAL A 92 -11.35 43.52 6.07
CA VAL A 92 -11.71 44.74 5.32
C VAL A 92 -10.97 44.82 3.99
N LYS A 93 -9.68 44.46 3.99
CA LYS A 93 -8.81 44.44 2.81
C LYS A 93 -9.32 43.52 1.68
N ALA A 94 -10.04 42.46 2.01
CA ALA A 94 -10.64 41.54 1.03
C ALA A 94 -12.06 41.96 0.64
N LEU A 95 -12.81 42.50 1.60
CA LEU A 95 -14.19 42.92 1.41
C LEU A 95 -14.30 44.09 0.43
N VAL A 96 -13.39 45.06 0.53
CA VAL A 96 -13.35 46.25 -0.34
C VAL A 96 -13.23 45.90 -1.84
N PRO A 97 -12.18 45.18 -2.29
CA PRO A 97 -12.03 44.82 -3.69
C PRO A 97 -13.12 43.85 -4.17
N LEU A 98 -13.59 42.94 -3.31
CA LEU A 98 -14.69 42.02 -3.67
C LEU A 98 -15.98 42.79 -4.00
N LEU A 99 -16.37 43.74 -3.15
CA LEU A 99 -17.61 44.51 -3.32
C LEU A 99 -17.49 45.67 -4.32
N SER A 100 -16.27 46.00 -4.75
CA SER A 100 -16.04 47.03 -5.78
C SER A 100 -16.68 46.67 -7.12
N ALA A 101 -16.82 45.37 -7.42
CA ALA A 101 -17.51 44.87 -8.61
C ALA A 101 -19.01 45.20 -8.63
N ASP A 102 -19.62 45.40 -7.47
CA ASP A 102 -21.03 45.79 -7.30
C ASP A 102 -21.23 47.32 -7.29
N GLY A 103 -20.19 48.09 -7.65
CA GLY A 103 -20.25 49.54 -7.80
C GLY A 103 -20.10 50.33 -6.50
N VAL A 104 -19.70 49.68 -5.40
CA VAL A 104 -19.42 50.32 -4.10
C VAL A 104 -17.95 50.70 -4.02
N SER A 105 -17.65 51.96 -3.74
CA SER A 105 -16.27 52.43 -3.59
C SER A 105 -15.65 51.99 -2.26
N ALA A 106 -14.32 51.89 -2.20
CA ALA A 106 -13.59 51.58 -0.96
C ALA A 106 -13.95 52.53 0.19
N ALA A 107 -14.10 53.82 -0.12
CA ALA A 107 -14.49 54.83 0.85
C ALA A 107 -15.91 54.61 1.39
N GLU A 108 -16.84 54.12 0.57
CA GLU A 108 -18.20 53.79 1.00
C GLU A 108 -18.23 52.54 1.89
N VAL A 109 -17.44 51.50 1.58
CA VAL A 109 -17.32 50.30 2.43
C VAL A 109 -16.78 50.69 3.81
N GLU A 110 -15.68 51.43 3.86
CA GLU A 110 -15.10 51.90 5.13
C GLU A 110 -16.06 52.83 5.88
N GLN A 111 -16.81 53.68 5.19
CA GLN A 111 -17.81 54.56 5.79
C GLN A 111 -18.95 53.75 6.41
N VAL A 112 -19.46 52.72 5.73
CA VAL A 112 -20.53 51.85 6.25
C VAL A 112 -20.05 51.07 7.48
N LEU A 113 -18.85 50.47 7.43
CA LEU A 113 -18.27 49.75 8.57
C LEU A 113 -18.05 50.66 9.78
N ASN A 114 -17.59 51.90 9.56
CA ASN A 114 -17.39 52.88 10.64
C ASN A 114 -18.70 53.37 11.27
N VAL A 115 -19.73 53.61 10.47
CA VAL A 115 -21.05 54.03 10.96
C VAL A 115 -21.69 52.93 11.81
N LEU A 116 -21.47 51.67 11.47
CA LEU A 116 -22.09 50.51 12.11
C LEU A 116 -21.18 49.74 13.06
N ARG A 117 -20.07 50.36 13.47
CA ARG A 117 -19.10 49.82 14.44
C ARG A 117 -19.72 49.15 15.70
N PRO A 118 -20.83 49.64 16.29
CA PRO A 118 -21.42 48.96 17.45
C PRO A 118 -21.98 47.56 17.17
N LEU A 119 -22.22 47.20 15.90
CA LEU A 119 -22.80 45.93 15.47
C LEU A 119 -21.77 44.95 14.90
N ILE A 120 -20.52 45.39 14.72
CA ILE A 120 -19.44 44.59 14.12
C ILE A 120 -18.16 44.61 14.97
N LYS A 121 -17.28 43.63 14.75
CA LYS A 121 -15.93 43.54 15.31
C LYS A 121 -14.92 43.36 14.18
N GLY A 122 -13.68 43.83 14.37
CA GLY A 122 -12.59 43.61 13.43
C GLY A 122 -12.41 44.69 12.36
N GLN A 123 -13.24 45.73 12.34
CA GLN A 123 -13.20 46.79 11.31
C GLN A 123 -11.96 47.72 11.37
N ASP A 124 -11.23 47.73 12.49
CA ASP A 124 -10.09 48.64 12.69
C ASP A 124 -8.77 48.09 12.13
N ASP A 125 -8.71 46.78 11.86
CA ASP A 125 -7.53 46.09 11.35
C ASP A 125 -7.84 45.49 9.98
N GLN A 126 -7.05 45.89 8.98
CA GLN A 126 -7.21 45.48 7.59
C GLN A 126 -7.02 43.97 7.38
N GLU A 127 -6.40 43.26 8.33
CA GLU A 127 -6.14 41.82 8.27
C GLU A 127 -7.09 41.01 9.19
N VAL A 128 -7.88 41.65 10.04
CA VAL A 128 -8.82 40.96 10.95
C VAL A 128 -10.19 40.81 10.28
N PRO A 129 -10.78 39.60 10.29
CA PRO A 129 -12.11 39.38 9.74
C PRO A 129 -13.19 40.24 10.41
N VAL A 130 -14.06 40.83 9.59
CA VAL A 130 -15.22 41.58 10.07
C VAL A 130 -16.30 40.60 10.49
N LEU A 131 -16.67 40.64 11.77
CA LEU A 131 -17.63 39.74 12.40
C LEU A 131 -18.84 40.52 12.91
N LEU A 132 -20.04 39.94 12.79
CA LEU A 132 -21.21 40.42 13.51
C LEU A 132 -21.00 40.18 15.02
N VAL A 133 -21.36 41.15 15.87
CA VAL A 133 -21.14 41.08 17.32
C VAL A 133 -21.91 39.92 17.97
N ASP A 134 -23.09 39.61 17.44
CA ASP A 134 -23.99 38.57 17.94
C ASP A 134 -24.57 37.71 16.79
N PRO A 135 -24.60 36.37 16.89
CA PRO A 135 -25.29 35.52 15.92
C PRO A 135 -26.78 35.83 15.73
N SER A 136 -27.48 36.32 16.76
CA SER A 136 -28.91 36.68 16.71
C SER A 136 -29.19 37.88 15.79
N LEU A 137 -28.19 38.75 15.60
CA LEU A 137 -28.23 39.90 14.70
C LEU A 137 -28.42 39.48 13.23
N ARG A 138 -27.81 38.36 12.81
CA ARG A 138 -27.99 37.85 11.44
C ARG A 138 -29.46 37.53 11.17
N GLY A 139 -30.09 36.78 12.08
CA GLY A 139 -31.51 36.44 11.98
C GLY A 139 -32.44 37.66 12.08
N PHE A 140 -32.07 38.66 12.89
CA PHE A 140 -32.80 39.92 12.93
C PHE A 140 -32.75 40.65 11.58
N LEU A 141 -31.57 40.83 11.00
CA LEU A 141 -31.37 41.57 9.75
C LEU A 141 -32.03 40.91 8.53
N THR A 142 -32.11 39.57 8.49
CA THR A 142 -32.70 38.83 7.37
C THR A 142 -34.22 38.68 7.49
N GLU A 143 -34.74 38.41 8.69
CA GLU A 143 -36.14 37.98 8.87
C GLU A 143 -37.03 39.00 9.57
N ARG A 144 -36.49 39.82 10.47
CA ARG A 144 -37.30 40.61 11.44
C ARG A 144 -37.15 42.13 11.32
N ALA A 145 -36.04 42.61 10.75
CA ALA A 145 -35.78 44.03 10.61
C ALA A 145 -36.77 44.71 9.64
N PRO A 146 -37.22 45.94 9.94
CA PRO A 146 -38.05 46.73 9.03
C PRO A 146 -37.20 47.38 7.91
N SER A 147 -37.85 47.71 6.79
CA SER A 147 -37.22 48.52 5.72
C SER A 147 -36.81 49.89 6.27
N PRO A 148 -35.62 50.45 5.94
CA PRO A 148 -34.65 50.01 4.93
C PRO A 148 -33.54 49.06 5.44
N TYR A 149 -33.62 48.58 6.68
CA TYR A 149 -32.55 47.82 7.33
C TYR A 149 -32.57 46.32 7.04
N ARG A 150 -33.70 45.81 6.54
CA ARG A 150 -33.88 44.41 6.15
C ARG A 150 -32.97 44.05 4.99
N ILE A 151 -32.21 42.96 5.13
CA ILE A 151 -31.32 42.43 4.11
C ILE A 151 -32.06 41.34 3.32
N ASP A 152 -32.06 41.46 2.01
CA ASP A 152 -32.51 40.41 1.11
C ASP A 152 -31.38 39.40 0.91
N LEU A 153 -31.55 38.19 1.46
CA LEU A 153 -30.52 37.16 1.45
C LEU A 153 -30.30 36.58 0.05
N GLU A 154 -31.36 36.41 -0.75
CA GLU A 154 -31.26 35.82 -2.10
C GLU A 154 -30.54 36.78 -3.05
N LEU A 155 -30.89 38.06 -2.99
CA LEU A 155 -30.23 39.10 -3.78
C LEU A 155 -28.77 39.28 -3.36
N SER A 156 -28.49 39.26 -2.05
CA SER A 156 -27.12 39.39 -1.52
C SER A 156 -26.26 38.18 -1.89
N HIS A 157 -26.82 36.97 -1.84
CA HIS A 157 -26.13 35.75 -2.26
C HIS A 157 -25.78 35.80 -3.75
N SER A 158 -26.72 36.20 -4.60
CA SER A 158 -26.51 36.32 -6.05
C SER A 158 -25.44 37.36 -6.42
N ARG A 159 -25.41 38.51 -5.72
CA ARG A 159 -24.39 39.55 -5.91
C ARG A 159 -23.00 39.08 -5.48
N LEU A 160 -22.91 38.51 -4.28
CA LEU A 160 -21.64 38.01 -3.75
C LEU A 160 -21.06 36.92 -4.67
N LEU A 161 -21.91 36.00 -5.14
CA LEU A 161 -21.56 34.95 -6.10
C LEU A 161 -21.00 35.55 -7.40
N ARG A 162 -21.67 36.56 -7.96
CA ARG A 162 -21.19 37.29 -9.16
C ARG A 162 -19.82 37.93 -8.92
N SER A 163 -19.65 38.59 -7.80
CA SER A 163 -18.39 39.27 -7.45
C SER A 163 -17.23 38.28 -7.27
N LEU A 164 -17.47 37.13 -6.63
CA LEU A 164 -16.49 36.06 -6.49
C LEU A 164 -16.12 35.42 -7.84
N LEU A 165 -17.09 35.21 -8.74
CA LEU A 165 -16.82 34.73 -10.10
C LEU A 165 -15.92 35.68 -10.89
N LEU A 166 -16.18 36.99 -10.81
CA LEU A 166 -15.39 37.99 -11.51
C LEU A 166 -13.95 38.02 -10.99
N VAL A 167 -13.76 37.82 -9.70
CA VAL A 167 -12.42 37.65 -9.10
C VAL A 167 -11.73 36.44 -9.73
N ILE A 168 -12.38 35.28 -9.81
CA ILE A 168 -11.77 34.08 -10.41
C ILE A 168 -11.49 34.29 -11.90
N GLN A 169 -12.44 34.84 -12.64
CA GLN A 169 -12.30 35.03 -14.08
C GLN A 169 -11.11 35.93 -14.43
N ASN A 170 -10.91 36.99 -13.64
CA ASN A 170 -9.90 38.02 -13.90
C ASN A 170 -8.57 37.77 -13.19
N GLN A 171 -8.60 37.19 -11.98
CA GLN A 171 -7.41 37.02 -11.15
C GLN A 171 -6.79 35.62 -11.22
N LEU A 172 -7.55 34.57 -11.60
CA LEU A 172 -7.00 33.22 -11.76
C LEU A 172 -6.28 33.07 -13.11
N ILE A 173 -5.12 33.71 -13.19
CA ILE A 173 -4.20 33.70 -14.33
C ILE A 173 -2.75 33.62 -13.83
N HIS A 174 -1.86 33.07 -14.66
CA HIS A 174 -0.44 32.85 -14.34
C HIS A 174 0.32 34.13 -13.94
N LEU A 175 -0.17 35.31 -14.33
CA LEU A 175 0.39 36.61 -13.94
C LEU A 175 0.18 36.94 -12.46
N ASN A 176 -0.93 36.49 -11.86
CA ASN A 176 -1.32 36.84 -10.50
C ASN A 176 -1.10 35.71 -9.50
N VAL A 177 -1.07 34.46 -9.98
CA VAL A 177 -0.78 33.28 -9.16
C VAL A 177 0.47 32.62 -9.72
N PRO A 178 1.62 32.71 -9.02
CA PRO A 178 2.83 32.03 -9.46
C PRO A 178 2.61 30.52 -9.46
N GLY A 179 3.22 29.81 -10.42
CA GLY A 179 3.18 28.35 -10.47
C GLY A 179 1.96 27.72 -11.15
N LEU A 180 0.93 28.47 -11.56
CA LEU A 180 -0.12 27.91 -12.43
C LEU A 180 0.44 27.40 -13.77
N GLY A 181 -0.32 26.57 -14.47
CA GLY A 181 0.06 26.00 -15.76
C GLY A 181 1.06 24.85 -15.65
N TYR A 182 1.39 24.36 -14.45
CA TYR A 182 2.29 23.22 -14.28
C TYR A 182 1.74 21.94 -14.88
N THR A 183 0.42 21.83 -15.10
CA THR A 183 -0.11 20.68 -15.84
C THR A 183 0.03 20.86 -17.35
N GLU A 184 0.39 22.03 -17.89
CA GLU A 184 0.44 22.30 -19.35
C GLU A 184 1.55 21.53 -20.06
N GLY A 185 1.25 21.11 -21.30
CA GLY A 185 2.19 20.40 -22.18
C GLY A 185 1.85 18.93 -22.39
N ASP A 186 2.52 18.34 -23.37
CA ASP A 186 2.49 16.91 -23.65
C ASP A 186 3.61 16.23 -22.85
N TRP A 187 3.27 15.74 -21.66
CA TRP A 187 4.19 14.99 -20.82
C TRP A 187 3.95 13.49 -20.94
N GLY A 188 5.02 12.71 -21.03
CA GLY A 188 4.97 11.26 -20.99
C GLY A 188 4.82 10.73 -19.56
N ILE A 189 4.75 9.41 -19.40
CA ILE A 189 4.73 8.75 -18.09
C ILE A 189 6.00 9.00 -17.25
N PHE A 190 7.07 9.55 -17.83
CA PHE A 190 8.33 9.87 -17.16
C PHE A 190 8.50 11.36 -16.85
N ASP A 191 7.62 12.21 -17.38
CA ASP A 191 7.78 13.66 -17.37
C ASP A 191 6.64 14.36 -16.63
N ILE A 192 5.96 13.62 -15.74
CA ILE A 192 4.84 14.13 -14.96
C ILE A 192 5.35 15.30 -14.09
N PRO A 193 4.77 16.50 -14.21
CA PRO A 193 5.19 17.67 -13.45
C PRO A 193 4.96 17.52 -11.94
N ASP A 194 5.89 18.03 -11.14
CA ASP A 194 5.68 18.18 -9.69
C ASP A 194 4.68 19.30 -9.39
N ILE A 195 3.96 19.17 -8.27
CA ILE A 195 3.01 20.19 -7.82
C ILE A 195 3.79 21.32 -7.10
N PRO A 196 3.77 22.56 -7.63
CA PRO A 196 4.45 23.67 -6.98
C PRO A 196 3.77 24.00 -5.65
N PRO A 197 4.48 24.07 -4.52
CA PRO A 197 3.86 24.43 -3.25
C PRO A 197 3.50 25.92 -3.26
N LEU A 198 2.24 26.23 -2.96
CA LEU A 198 1.77 27.61 -2.77
C LEU A 198 1.37 27.83 -1.31
N THR A 199 1.71 29.01 -0.79
CA THR A 199 1.28 29.48 0.52
C THR A 199 0.15 30.50 0.39
N ARG A 200 -0.56 30.79 1.48
CA ARG A 200 -1.60 31.83 1.51
C ARG A 200 -1.08 33.21 1.05
N GLN A 201 0.21 33.49 1.21
CA GLN A 201 0.79 34.78 0.83
C GLN A 201 1.00 34.92 -0.69
N ASP A 202 1.01 33.80 -1.41
CA ASP A 202 1.22 33.76 -2.87
C ASP A 202 -0.09 33.96 -3.66
N VAL A 203 -1.22 34.00 -2.96
CA VAL A 203 -2.57 34.12 -3.53
C VAL A 203 -3.22 35.37 -2.95
N SER A 204 -3.88 36.17 -3.79
CA SER A 204 -4.64 37.33 -3.30
C SER A 204 -5.75 36.86 -2.36
N ILE A 205 -6.05 37.65 -1.31
CA ILE A 205 -7.03 37.24 -0.30
C ILE A 205 -8.41 37.05 -0.96
N GLU A 206 -8.75 37.89 -1.94
CA GLU A 206 -10.00 37.79 -2.69
C GLU A 206 -10.07 36.47 -3.47
N LEU A 207 -8.97 36.08 -4.12
CA LEU A 207 -8.92 34.85 -4.90
C LEU A 207 -8.96 33.62 -3.98
N TRP A 208 -8.25 33.65 -2.84
CA TRP A 208 -8.30 32.62 -1.82
C TRP A 208 -9.74 32.31 -1.40
N TYR A 209 -10.48 33.32 -0.96
CA TYR A 209 -11.85 33.13 -0.51
C TYR A 209 -12.81 32.77 -1.65
N SER A 210 -12.60 33.31 -2.86
CA SER A 210 -13.41 32.92 -4.03
C SER A 210 -13.26 31.45 -4.42
N SER A 211 -12.08 30.85 -4.20
CA SER A 211 -11.82 29.44 -4.48
C SER A 211 -12.52 28.46 -3.51
N LEU A 212 -13.05 28.96 -2.39
CA LEU A 212 -13.71 28.18 -1.34
C LEU A 212 -15.24 28.18 -1.42
N VAL A 213 -15.84 28.93 -2.36
CA VAL A 213 -17.30 29.12 -2.45
C VAL A 213 -17.86 28.33 -3.63
N THR A 214 -19.12 27.91 -3.54
CA THR A 214 -19.87 27.32 -4.67
C THR A 214 -20.03 28.35 -5.79
N LEU A 215 -19.59 28.02 -7.00
CA LEU A 215 -19.56 28.92 -8.18
C LEU A 215 -20.48 28.41 -9.28
N PHE A 216 -20.85 29.28 -10.22
CA PHE A 216 -21.66 28.96 -11.40
C PHE A 216 -20.95 28.02 -12.40
N ASP A 217 -21.75 27.20 -13.08
CA ASP A 217 -21.34 26.16 -14.02
C ASP A 217 -20.39 26.64 -15.13
N ASP A 218 -20.66 27.78 -15.77
CA ASP A 218 -19.88 28.25 -16.94
C ASP A 218 -18.45 28.67 -16.59
N VAL A 219 -18.24 29.24 -15.39
CA VAL A 219 -16.90 29.65 -14.93
C VAL A 219 -16.12 28.43 -14.44
N VAL A 220 -16.78 27.48 -13.77
CA VAL A 220 -16.13 26.24 -13.33
C VAL A 220 -15.67 25.41 -14.53
N ILE A 221 -16.48 25.31 -15.59
CA ILE A 221 -16.08 24.61 -16.82
C ILE A 221 -14.90 25.31 -17.50
N SER A 222 -14.97 26.63 -17.67
CA SER A 222 -13.93 27.41 -18.39
C SER A 222 -12.62 27.59 -17.62
N LYS A 223 -12.66 27.57 -16.28
CA LYS A 223 -11.49 27.73 -15.38
C LYS A 223 -11.17 26.48 -14.56
N SER A 224 -11.72 25.32 -14.94
CA SER A 224 -11.53 24.04 -14.25
C SER A 224 -10.07 23.71 -13.98
N ARG A 225 -9.22 23.81 -15.00
CA ARG A 225 -7.78 23.51 -14.89
C ARG A 225 -7.05 24.46 -13.90
N PRO A 226 -7.04 25.79 -14.09
CA PRO A 226 -6.40 26.69 -13.13
C PRO A 226 -6.92 26.54 -11.70
N LEU A 227 -8.21 26.19 -11.52
CA LEU A 227 -8.79 25.97 -10.21
C LEU A 227 -8.23 24.70 -9.55
N LEU A 228 -8.15 23.60 -10.30
CA LEU A 228 -7.54 22.34 -9.85
C LEU A 228 -6.05 22.52 -9.54
N GLU A 229 -5.33 23.30 -10.35
CA GLU A 229 -3.91 23.61 -10.13
C GLU A 229 -3.68 24.44 -8.86
N LEU A 230 -4.45 25.51 -8.66
CA LEU A 230 -4.38 26.34 -7.46
C LEU A 230 -4.67 25.49 -6.21
N THR A 231 -5.79 24.80 -6.19
CA THR A 231 -6.23 23.99 -5.04
C THR A 231 -5.30 22.80 -4.79
N GLY A 232 -4.76 22.19 -5.84
CA GLY A 232 -3.69 21.20 -5.77
C GLY A 232 -2.44 21.76 -5.09
N SER A 233 -1.96 22.92 -5.53
CA SER A 233 -0.77 23.60 -5.00
C SER A 233 -0.92 24.07 -3.54
N LEU A 234 -2.15 24.39 -3.12
CA LEU A 234 -2.49 24.75 -1.75
C LEU A 234 -2.69 23.54 -0.82
N GLY A 235 -2.61 22.32 -1.35
CA GLY A 235 -2.72 21.10 -0.56
C GLY A 235 -4.15 20.62 -0.30
N SER A 236 -5.16 21.13 -1.01
CA SER A 236 -6.55 20.68 -0.88
C SER A 236 -7.30 20.76 -2.21
N CYS A 237 -7.17 19.72 -3.05
CA CYS A 237 -7.81 19.63 -4.36
C CYS A 237 -9.27 19.15 -4.27
N HIS A 238 -9.67 18.54 -3.15
CA HIS A 238 -11.03 18.03 -2.92
C HIS A 238 -12.12 19.08 -3.14
N THR A 239 -11.90 20.32 -2.70
CA THR A 239 -12.87 21.41 -2.86
C THR A 239 -13.17 21.71 -4.33
N ALA A 240 -12.14 21.78 -5.16
CA ALA A 240 -12.30 21.98 -6.60
C ALA A 240 -12.94 20.76 -7.28
N ILE A 241 -12.57 19.55 -6.89
CA ILE A 241 -13.15 18.31 -7.43
C ILE A 241 -14.66 18.23 -7.09
N ASP A 242 -15.04 18.50 -5.85
CA ASP A 242 -16.44 18.50 -5.41
C ASP A 242 -17.27 19.57 -6.12
N LEU A 243 -16.68 20.73 -6.37
CA LEU A 243 -17.32 21.78 -7.15
C LEU A 243 -17.54 21.33 -8.59
N ILE A 244 -16.52 20.76 -9.24
CA ILE A 244 -16.62 20.24 -10.61
C ILE A 244 -17.67 19.11 -10.69
N LYS A 245 -17.70 18.22 -9.71
CA LYS A 245 -18.70 17.14 -9.62
C LYS A 245 -20.12 17.67 -9.60
N ARG A 246 -20.40 18.68 -8.77
CA ARG A 246 -21.73 19.29 -8.66
C ARG A 246 -22.16 19.99 -9.94
N THR A 247 -21.27 20.77 -10.53
CA THR A 247 -21.55 21.49 -11.80
C THR A 247 -21.78 20.53 -12.97
N ALA A 248 -20.99 19.45 -13.05
CA ALA A 248 -21.20 18.38 -14.04
C ALA A 248 -22.53 17.63 -13.84
N SER A 249 -22.97 17.44 -12.58
CA SER A 249 -24.24 16.79 -12.23
C SER A 249 -25.48 17.69 -12.38
N ILE A 250 -25.37 19.01 -12.22
CA ILE A 250 -26.50 19.96 -12.37
C ILE A 250 -26.79 20.22 -13.84
N ALA A 251 -25.75 20.21 -14.69
CA ALA A 251 -25.88 20.28 -16.13
C ALA A 251 -26.70 19.12 -16.77
N ASP A 252 -27.08 18.10 -15.98
CA ASP A 252 -27.92 16.96 -16.35
C ASP A 252 -29.44 17.21 -16.16
N LEU A 253 -29.88 18.23 -15.41
CA LEU A 253 -31.32 18.47 -15.19
C LEU A 253 -32.03 19.10 -16.41
N SER A 254 -31.29 19.53 -17.43
CA SER A 254 -31.84 20.05 -18.68
C SER A 254 -31.59 19.12 -19.88
N ALA A 255 -32.53 18.18 -20.06
CA ALA A 255 -32.96 17.58 -21.32
C ALA A 255 -32.11 16.50 -22.04
N SER A 256 -32.85 15.45 -22.38
CA SER A 256 -32.64 14.27 -23.22
C SER A 256 -32.24 14.51 -24.69
N ASN A 257 -31.49 15.56 -25.01
CA ASN A 257 -30.99 15.82 -26.37
C ASN A 257 -29.45 15.76 -26.39
N THR A 258 -28.88 15.33 -27.51
CA THR A 258 -27.44 15.47 -27.78
C THR A 258 -27.01 16.92 -27.51
N PRO A 259 -26.03 17.15 -26.63
CA PRO A 259 -25.61 18.51 -26.26
C PRO A 259 -25.01 19.24 -27.47
N HIS A 260 -25.10 20.58 -27.47
CA HIS A 260 -24.35 21.41 -28.43
C HIS A 260 -22.85 21.10 -28.36
N GLU A 261 -22.17 21.17 -29.51
CA GLU A 261 -20.74 20.82 -29.67
C GLU A 261 -19.83 21.56 -28.66
N ASP A 262 -20.14 22.81 -28.34
CA ASP A 262 -19.43 23.61 -27.34
C ASP A 262 -19.52 23.01 -25.92
N LYS A 263 -20.67 22.43 -25.55
CA LYS A 263 -20.87 21.80 -24.24
C LYS A 263 -20.09 20.48 -24.14
N LEU A 264 -20.08 19.69 -25.22
CA LEU A 264 -19.27 18.46 -25.31
C LEU A 264 -17.78 18.78 -25.17
N GLN A 265 -17.32 19.81 -25.87
CA GLN A 265 -15.93 20.26 -25.80
C GLN A 265 -15.56 20.82 -24.42
N GLY A 266 -16.48 21.53 -23.76
CA GLY A 266 -16.31 21.99 -22.38
C GLY A 266 -16.13 20.84 -21.39
N LEU A 267 -17.01 19.83 -21.45
CA LEU A 267 -16.91 18.63 -20.60
C LEU A 267 -15.62 17.83 -20.88
N ARG A 268 -15.22 17.70 -22.15
CA ARG A 268 -13.96 17.05 -22.52
C ARG A 268 -12.76 17.77 -21.89
N ARG A 269 -12.72 19.11 -21.92
CA ARG A 269 -11.64 19.90 -21.28
C ARG A 269 -11.60 19.71 -19.77
N VAL A 270 -12.75 19.63 -19.10
CA VAL A 270 -12.84 19.36 -17.66
C VAL A 270 -12.29 17.96 -17.35
N ALA A 271 -12.69 16.95 -18.11
CA ALA A 271 -12.23 15.58 -17.93
C ALA A 271 -10.71 15.45 -18.16
N GLN A 272 -10.17 16.14 -19.18
CA GLN A 272 -8.73 16.24 -19.43
C GLN A 272 -8.02 16.90 -18.24
N ALA A 273 -8.53 18.02 -17.72
CA ALA A 273 -7.95 18.70 -16.57
C ALA A 273 -7.91 17.81 -15.31
N LEU A 274 -9.01 17.08 -15.05
CA LEU A 274 -9.10 16.10 -13.96
C LEU A 274 -8.11 14.93 -14.13
N HIS A 275 -7.94 14.43 -15.36
CA HIS A 275 -6.94 13.39 -15.66
C HIS A 275 -5.51 13.86 -15.40
N MET A 276 -5.19 15.09 -15.82
CA MET A 276 -3.87 15.67 -15.67
C MET A 276 -3.52 15.95 -14.21
N ILE A 277 -4.42 16.59 -13.45
CA ILE A 277 -4.21 16.84 -12.02
C ILE A 277 -4.12 15.53 -11.23
N SER A 278 -4.96 14.54 -11.57
CA SER A 278 -4.93 13.23 -10.91
C SER A 278 -3.57 12.54 -11.07
N SER A 279 -2.95 12.64 -12.25
CA SER A 279 -1.61 12.09 -12.47
C SER A 279 -0.55 12.79 -11.64
N CYS A 280 -0.60 14.12 -11.55
CA CYS A 280 0.33 14.90 -10.72
C CYS A 280 0.15 14.59 -9.22
N LEU A 281 -1.11 14.47 -8.76
CA LEU A 281 -1.44 14.12 -7.37
C LEU A 281 -0.94 12.72 -7.01
N GLU A 282 -1.11 11.76 -7.92
CA GLU A 282 -0.65 10.39 -7.68
C GLU A 282 0.88 10.32 -7.58
N GLU A 283 1.63 11.01 -8.45
CA GLU A 283 3.10 11.06 -8.39
C GLU A 283 3.63 11.70 -7.11
N ASN A 284 2.80 12.53 -6.46
CA ASN A 284 3.06 13.17 -5.18
C ASN A 284 2.47 12.40 -3.99
N LEU A 285 2.08 11.12 -4.18
CA LEU A 285 1.53 10.23 -3.15
C LEU A 285 0.23 10.72 -2.49
N ARG A 286 -0.50 11.63 -3.14
CA ARG A 286 -1.83 12.11 -2.69
C ARG A 286 -2.92 11.23 -3.29
N ILE A 287 -2.89 9.94 -2.94
CA ILE A 287 -3.68 8.88 -3.59
C ILE A 287 -5.19 9.08 -3.47
N GLU A 288 -5.69 9.59 -2.34
CA GLU A 288 -7.12 9.86 -2.15
C GLU A 288 -7.63 10.94 -3.11
N GLU A 289 -6.93 12.08 -3.17
CA GLU A 289 -7.25 13.19 -4.06
C GLU A 289 -7.12 12.78 -5.53
N ALA A 290 -6.05 12.04 -5.86
CA ALA A 290 -5.86 11.49 -7.19
C ALA A 290 -7.01 10.56 -7.60
N THR A 291 -7.46 9.70 -6.68
CA THR A 291 -8.59 8.77 -6.91
C THR A 291 -9.89 9.54 -7.13
N ALA A 292 -10.15 10.58 -6.32
CA ALA A 292 -11.33 11.42 -6.48
C ALA A 292 -11.34 12.11 -7.87
N ALA A 293 -10.23 12.75 -8.25
CA ALA A 293 -10.12 13.40 -9.55
C ALA A 293 -10.25 12.39 -10.73
N ALA A 294 -9.59 11.23 -10.64
CA ALA A 294 -9.68 10.19 -11.67
C ALA A 294 -11.10 9.61 -11.80
N ARG A 295 -11.82 9.47 -10.67
CA ARG A 295 -13.20 8.99 -10.65
C ARG A 295 -14.12 9.98 -11.36
N GLU A 296 -14.00 11.27 -11.05
CA GLU A 296 -14.83 12.28 -11.69
C GLU A 296 -14.50 12.40 -13.20
N ALA A 297 -13.22 12.28 -13.60
CA ALA A 297 -12.86 12.19 -15.01
C ALA A 297 -13.53 10.99 -15.70
N GLU A 298 -13.52 9.82 -15.07
CA GLU A 298 -14.16 8.59 -15.57
C GLU A 298 -15.67 8.76 -15.74
N VAL A 299 -16.36 9.36 -14.77
CA VAL A 299 -17.80 9.65 -14.85
C VAL A 299 -18.12 10.56 -16.04
N ILE A 300 -17.34 11.64 -16.21
CA ILE A 300 -17.55 12.58 -17.32
C ILE A 300 -17.28 11.90 -18.67
N TYR A 301 -16.17 11.17 -18.82
CA TYR A 301 -15.89 10.46 -20.08
C TYR A 301 -16.92 9.37 -20.39
N ARG A 302 -17.36 8.58 -19.40
CA ARG A 302 -18.43 7.59 -19.58
C ARG A 302 -19.71 8.25 -20.09
N ARG A 303 -20.00 9.47 -19.63
CA ARG A 303 -21.12 10.27 -20.13
C ARG A 303 -20.88 10.75 -21.58
N ILE A 304 -19.73 11.34 -21.87
CA ILE A 304 -19.38 11.85 -23.21
C ILE A 304 -19.49 10.73 -24.27
N THR A 305 -19.01 9.52 -23.96
CA THR A 305 -19.05 8.37 -24.88
C THR A 305 -20.47 7.88 -25.19
N THR A 306 -21.50 8.29 -24.44
CA THR A 306 -22.90 8.04 -24.82
C THR A 306 -23.37 8.91 -25.98
N TRP A 307 -22.71 10.04 -26.23
CA TRP A 307 -23.07 11.01 -27.27
C TRP A 307 -22.16 10.96 -28.49
N THR A 308 -20.89 10.57 -28.31
CA THR A 308 -19.91 10.48 -29.39
C THR A 308 -19.15 9.17 -29.35
N GLN A 309 -18.77 8.67 -30.52
CA GLN A 309 -17.89 7.52 -30.72
C GLN A 309 -16.59 7.94 -31.41
N ASP A 310 -16.20 9.20 -31.25
CA ASP A 310 -14.93 9.75 -31.72
C ASP A 310 -13.76 8.91 -31.14
N PRO A 311 -12.91 8.31 -31.99
CA PRO A 311 -11.73 7.55 -31.56
C PRO A 311 -10.86 8.28 -30.55
N ASP A 312 -10.74 9.61 -30.65
CA ASP A 312 -9.86 10.42 -29.79
C ASP A 312 -10.43 10.50 -28.37
N VAL A 313 -11.74 10.65 -28.25
CA VAL A 313 -12.45 10.65 -26.97
C VAL A 313 -12.43 9.27 -26.32
N LEU A 314 -12.53 8.20 -27.12
CA LEU A 314 -12.43 6.82 -26.64
C LEU A 314 -11.02 6.50 -26.13
N GLU A 315 -9.98 6.99 -26.80
CA GLU A 315 -8.60 6.87 -26.35
C GLU A 315 -8.39 7.59 -25.01
N GLU A 316 -8.83 8.85 -24.90
CA GLU A 316 -8.78 9.61 -23.65
C GLU A 316 -9.52 8.91 -22.52
N PHE A 317 -10.72 8.36 -22.79
CA PHE A 317 -11.48 7.61 -21.81
C PHE A 317 -10.72 6.38 -21.32
N ALA A 318 -10.09 5.62 -22.22
CA ALA A 318 -9.27 4.47 -21.84
C ALA A 318 -8.06 4.87 -20.97
N LEU A 319 -7.42 6.01 -21.25
CA LEU A 319 -6.34 6.54 -20.42
C LEU A 319 -6.84 7.03 -19.04
N ALA A 320 -8.05 7.59 -18.95
CA ALA A 320 -8.67 7.94 -17.68
C ALA A 320 -9.00 6.69 -16.84
N LEU A 321 -9.56 5.64 -17.46
CA LEU A 321 -9.81 4.34 -16.81
C LEU A 321 -8.50 3.72 -16.30
N ARG A 322 -7.42 3.80 -17.08
CA ARG A 322 -6.08 3.36 -16.69
C ARG A 322 -5.58 4.06 -15.42
N LEU A 323 -5.70 5.38 -15.37
CA LEU A 323 -5.26 6.17 -14.22
C LEU A 323 -6.08 5.83 -12.97
N LEU A 324 -7.41 5.77 -13.08
CA LEU A 324 -8.28 5.37 -11.98
C LEU A 324 -7.97 3.95 -11.49
N SER A 325 -7.75 3.02 -12.43
CA SER A 325 -7.35 1.64 -12.12
C SER A 325 -6.05 1.58 -11.31
N ARG A 326 -5.08 2.45 -11.63
CA ARG A 326 -3.83 2.56 -10.90
C ARG A 326 -4.03 3.14 -9.51
N CYS A 327 -4.76 4.24 -9.35
CA CYS A 327 -5.06 4.82 -8.05
C CYS A 327 -5.80 3.83 -7.13
N LEU A 328 -6.75 3.05 -7.68
CA LEU A 328 -7.44 2.00 -6.94
C LEU A 328 -6.54 0.82 -6.56
N SER A 329 -5.55 0.48 -7.39
CA SER A 329 -4.54 -0.51 -7.03
C SER A 329 -3.72 -0.05 -5.82
N GLU A 330 -3.29 1.20 -5.79
CA GLU A 330 -2.55 1.77 -4.66
C GLU A 330 -3.42 1.85 -3.40
N GLY A 331 -4.74 2.07 -3.55
CA GLY A 331 -5.72 1.98 -2.46
C GLY A 331 -6.13 0.55 -2.04
N GLY A 332 -5.53 -0.50 -2.60
CA GLY A 332 -5.84 -1.91 -2.27
C GLY A 332 -7.18 -2.44 -2.82
N ARG A 333 -7.85 -1.68 -3.69
CA ARG A 333 -9.16 -2.02 -4.30
C ARG A 333 -8.97 -2.83 -5.59
N TYR A 334 -8.33 -3.99 -5.46
CA TYR A 334 -7.94 -4.79 -6.62
C TYR A 334 -9.12 -5.20 -7.53
N PRO A 335 -10.26 -5.73 -7.07
CA PRO A 335 -11.34 -6.17 -7.97
C PRO A 335 -11.85 -5.05 -8.90
N ASP A 336 -11.93 -3.83 -8.39
CA ASP A 336 -12.34 -2.66 -9.17
C ASP A 336 -11.27 -2.26 -10.19
N CYS A 337 -9.98 -2.35 -9.83
CA CYS A 337 -8.85 -2.16 -10.74
C CYS A 337 -8.90 -3.12 -11.93
N LEU A 338 -9.11 -4.42 -11.70
CA LEU A 338 -9.18 -5.40 -12.81
C LEU A 338 -10.37 -5.13 -13.74
N LYS A 339 -11.52 -4.73 -13.19
CA LYS A 339 -12.70 -4.39 -13.99
C LYS A 339 -12.43 -3.20 -14.92
N LEU A 340 -11.89 -2.10 -14.38
CA LEU A 340 -11.59 -0.89 -15.17
C LEU A 340 -10.48 -1.13 -16.20
N SER A 341 -9.44 -1.88 -15.83
CA SER A 341 -8.38 -2.25 -16.77
C SER A 341 -8.89 -3.14 -17.92
N THR A 342 -9.87 -4.01 -17.66
CA THR A 342 -10.50 -4.84 -18.71
C THR A 342 -11.26 -3.95 -19.70
N GLU A 343 -12.08 -3.02 -19.18
CA GLU A 343 -12.85 -2.09 -20.01
C GLU A 343 -11.94 -1.22 -20.89
N ALA A 344 -10.87 -0.65 -20.31
CA ALA A 344 -9.89 0.15 -21.05
C ALA A 344 -9.17 -0.66 -22.14
N LEU A 345 -8.88 -1.94 -21.87
CA LEU A 345 -8.25 -2.84 -22.83
C LEU A 345 -9.18 -3.15 -24.01
N ASP A 346 -10.47 -3.38 -23.77
CA ASP A 346 -11.46 -3.67 -24.81
C ASP A 346 -11.67 -2.47 -25.75
N ILE A 347 -11.71 -1.24 -25.19
CA ILE A 347 -11.78 0.00 -25.97
C ILE A 347 -10.56 0.11 -26.88
N THR A 348 -9.35 0.05 -26.31
CA THR A 348 -8.12 0.24 -27.09
C THR A 348 -7.83 -0.88 -28.07
N LYS A 349 -8.29 -2.11 -27.80
CA LYS A 349 -8.26 -3.22 -28.76
C LYS A 349 -9.09 -2.90 -29.99
N THR A 350 -10.30 -2.35 -29.80
CA THR A 350 -11.18 -1.96 -30.91
C THR A 350 -10.56 -0.83 -31.73
N LEU A 351 -9.96 0.16 -31.07
CA LEU A 351 -9.26 1.28 -31.73
C LEU A 351 -8.02 0.80 -32.51
N ALA A 352 -7.20 -0.08 -31.92
CA ALA A 352 -6.02 -0.62 -32.61
C ALA A 352 -6.38 -1.49 -33.82
N LEU A 353 -7.55 -2.14 -33.84
CA LEU A 353 -8.04 -2.87 -35.01
C LEU A 353 -8.52 -1.95 -36.14
N THR A 354 -9.03 -0.76 -35.83
CA THR A 354 -9.50 0.20 -36.84
C THR A 354 -8.37 1.06 -37.40
N ASN A 355 -7.42 1.49 -36.56
CA ASN A 355 -6.25 2.25 -36.96
C ASN A 355 -5.01 1.84 -36.15
N PRO A 356 -4.29 0.77 -36.59
CA PRO A 356 -3.10 0.29 -35.90
C PRO A 356 -2.00 1.34 -35.76
N GLU A 357 -1.74 2.12 -36.83
CA GLU A 357 -0.64 3.11 -36.84
C GLU A 357 -0.77 4.15 -35.74
N ARG A 358 -2.00 4.53 -35.38
CA ARG A 358 -2.27 5.50 -34.33
C ARG A 358 -2.35 4.89 -32.93
N PHE A 359 -3.09 3.79 -32.78
CA PHE A 359 -3.51 3.33 -31.44
C PHE A 359 -2.70 2.15 -30.90
N SER A 360 -1.73 1.60 -31.65
CA SER A 360 -0.91 0.47 -31.17
C SER A 360 -0.09 0.81 -29.92
N GLN A 361 0.47 2.02 -29.80
CA GLN A 361 1.23 2.43 -28.60
C GLN A 361 0.32 2.48 -27.36
N THR A 362 -0.85 3.08 -27.51
CA THR A 362 -1.83 3.17 -26.43
C THR A 362 -2.34 1.78 -26.04
N HIS A 363 -2.69 0.95 -27.02
CA HIS A 363 -3.09 -0.44 -26.75
C HIS A 363 -2.00 -1.24 -26.00
N ALA A 364 -0.73 -1.10 -26.38
CA ALA A 364 0.37 -1.73 -25.65
C ALA A 364 0.50 -1.21 -24.21
N THR A 365 0.29 0.10 -24.00
CA THR A 365 0.25 0.70 -22.66
C THR A 365 -0.88 0.11 -21.80
N LEU A 366 -2.06 -0.09 -22.38
CA LEU A 366 -3.19 -0.69 -21.66
C LEU A 366 -3.00 -2.19 -21.39
N LEU A 367 -2.38 -2.94 -22.31
CA LEU A 367 -1.95 -4.33 -22.07
C LEU A 367 -1.02 -4.42 -20.85
N ARG A 368 -0.05 -3.51 -20.74
CA ARG A 368 0.86 -3.44 -19.59
C ARG A 368 0.12 -3.15 -18.29
N ASN A 369 -0.80 -2.19 -18.28
CA ASN A 369 -1.60 -1.89 -17.08
C ASN A 369 -2.51 -3.07 -16.70
N TYR A 370 -3.14 -3.73 -17.67
CA TYR A 370 -3.94 -4.92 -17.43
C TYR A 370 -3.11 -6.06 -16.84
N SER A 371 -1.88 -6.26 -17.33
CA SER A 371 -0.96 -7.24 -16.74
C SER A 371 -0.63 -6.93 -15.28
N TYR A 372 -0.43 -5.65 -14.93
CA TYR A 372 -0.22 -5.22 -13.54
C TYR A 372 -1.45 -5.52 -12.66
N ALA A 373 -2.65 -5.18 -13.14
CA ALA A 373 -3.90 -5.49 -12.45
C ALA A 373 -4.09 -7.00 -12.25
N LEU A 374 -3.75 -7.83 -13.24
CA LEU A 374 -3.75 -9.29 -13.11
C LEU A 374 -2.74 -9.78 -12.07
N GLY A 375 -1.53 -9.22 -12.05
CA GLY A 375 -0.50 -9.54 -11.07
C GLY A 375 -0.95 -9.27 -9.64
N LYS A 376 -1.69 -8.18 -9.39
CA LYS A 376 -2.27 -7.87 -8.07
C LYS A 376 -3.43 -8.80 -7.64
N HIS A 377 -3.94 -9.63 -8.55
CA HIS A 377 -4.92 -10.69 -8.25
C HIS A 377 -4.30 -12.08 -8.26
N ASP A 378 -2.98 -12.18 -8.08
CA ASP A 378 -2.23 -13.44 -8.07
C ASP A 378 -2.35 -14.24 -9.39
N LYS A 379 -2.74 -13.58 -10.48
CA LYS A 379 -2.82 -14.18 -11.84
C LYS A 379 -1.54 -13.91 -12.63
N HIS A 380 -0.40 -14.27 -12.04
CA HIS A 380 0.92 -13.93 -12.57
C HIS A 380 1.20 -14.57 -13.93
N ALA A 381 0.78 -15.82 -14.16
CA ALA A 381 1.01 -16.51 -15.43
C ALA A 381 0.33 -15.80 -16.62
N THR A 382 -0.94 -15.39 -16.46
CA THR A 382 -1.63 -14.62 -17.50
C THR A 382 -1.08 -13.20 -17.61
N ALA A 383 -0.60 -12.61 -16.51
CA ALA A 383 0.07 -11.31 -16.56
C ALA A 383 1.33 -11.33 -17.45
N VAL A 384 2.11 -12.42 -17.40
CA VAL A 384 3.27 -12.63 -18.29
C VAL A 384 2.83 -12.62 -19.75
N GLU A 385 1.76 -13.35 -20.12
CA GLU A 385 1.27 -13.42 -21.50
C GLU A 385 0.89 -12.03 -22.07
N PHE A 386 0.15 -11.23 -21.30
CA PHE A 386 -0.24 -9.88 -21.73
C PHE A 386 0.94 -8.91 -21.77
N SER A 387 1.90 -9.05 -20.84
CA SER A 387 3.16 -8.28 -20.91
C SER A 387 4.00 -8.64 -22.12
N GLN A 388 4.08 -9.92 -22.51
CA GLN A 388 4.76 -10.35 -23.74
C GLN A 388 4.10 -9.76 -24.99
N GLN A 389 2.76 -9.71 -25.04
CA GLN A 389 2.04 -9.06 -26.14
C GLN A 389 2.36 -7.56 -26.22
N SER A 390 2.39 -6.87 -25.08
CA SER A 390 2.77 -5.45 -25.02
C SER A 390 4.21 -5.24 -25.52
N VAL A 391 5.18 -6.04 -25.07
CA VAL A 391 6.57 -6.01 -25.55
C VAL A 391 6.65 -6.25 -27.06
N ALA A 392 5.87 -7.20 -27.59
CA ALA A 392 5.89 -7.50 -29.03
C ALA A 392 5.44 -6.29 -29.87
N ILE A 393 4.36 -5.60 -29.47
CA ILE A 393 3.86 -4.41 -30.16
C ILE A 393 4.88 -3.27 -30.09
N ILE A 394 5.38 -2.93 -28.89
CA ILE A 394 6.34 -1.84 -28.73
C ILE A 394 7.66 -2.14 -29.43
N ARG A 395 8.11 -3.40 -29.46
CA ARG A 395 9.31 -3.79 -30.21
C ARG A 395 9.12 -3.59 -31.72
N GLN A 396 7.93 -3.88 -32.27
CA GLN A 396 7.63 -3.57 -33.67
C GLN A 396 7.66 -2.06 -33.93
N LEU A 397 7.05 -1.26 -33.06
CA LEU A 397 7.10 0.21 -33.17
C LEU A 397 8.54 0.75 -33.06
N ALA A 398 9.36 0.19 -32.17
CA ALA A 398 10.77 0.56 -32.04
C ALA A 398 11.62 0.18 -33.27
N THR A 399 11.14 -0.70 -34.17
CA THR A 399 11.84 -0.94 -35.45
C THR A 399 11.58 0.16 -36.47
N THR A 400 10.44 0.86 -36.38
CA THR A 400 10.10 1.97 -37.29
C THR A 400 10.69 3.29 -36.81
N ASP A 401 10.65 3.55 -35.49
CA ASP A 401 11.24 4.72 -34.86
C ASP A 401 11.92 4.35 -33.52
N PRO A 402 13.19 3.91 -33.55
CA PRO A 402 13.90 3.50 -32.34
C PRO A 402 14.03 4.60 -31.30
N VAL A 403 14.16 5.86 -31.72
CA VAL A 403 14.35 6.99 -30.79
C VAL A 403 13.06 7.24 -30.02
N LYS A 404 11.92 7.32 -30.73
CA LYS A 404 10.61 7.58 -30.13
C LYS A 404 10.17 6.50 -29.14
N TYR A 405 10.37 5.23 -29.47
CA TYR A 405 9.82 4.11 -28.69
C TYR A 405 10.82 3.43 -27.74
N SER A 406 12.06 3.93 -27.63
CA SER A 406 13.11 3.37 -26.77
C SER A 406 12.70 3.27 -25.29
N VAL A 407 12.13 4.35 -24.75
CA VAL A 407 11.74 4.44 -23.32
C VAL A 407 10.49 3.61 -23.02
N ASP A 408 9.53 3.60 -23.96
CA ASP A 408 8.37 2.72 -23.88
C ASP A 408 8.79 1.24 -23.90
N LEU A 409 9.77 0.89 -24.73
CA LEU A 409 10.31 -0.46 -24.77
C LEU A 409 11.01 -0.83 -23.45
N ALA A 410 11.83 0.08 -22.91
CA ALA A 410 12.52 -0.12 -21.64
C ALA A 410 11.54 -0.39 -20.49
N SER A 411 10.50 0.42 -20.38
CA SER A 411 9.51 0.29 -19.30
C SER A 411 8.60 -0.92 -19.45
N THR A 412 8.27 -1.32 -20.68
CA THR A 412 7.48 -2.51 -20.94
C THR A 412 8.29 -3.79 -20.67
N LEU A 413 9.59 -3.80 -20.98
CA LEU A 413 10.51 -4.88 -20.62
C LEU A 413 10.70 -4.99 -19.11
N TYR A 414 10.80 -3.86 -18.40
CA TYR A 414 10.84 -3.83 -16.94
C TYR A 414 9.59 -4.49 -16.33
N SER A 415 8.39 -4.14 -16.82
CA SER A 415 7.15 -4.78 -16.36
C SER A 415 7.09 -6.28 -16.67
N LEU A 416 7.58 -6.71 -17.84
CA LEU A 416 7.65 -8.14 -18.15
C LEU A 416 8.56 -8.89 -17.17
N ALA A 417 9.73 -8.32 -16.85
CA ALA A 417 10.64 -8.91 -15.88
C ALA A 417 10.02 -9.03 -14.48
N TYR A 418 9.28 -8.00 -14.05
CA TYR A 418 8.53 -8.02 -12.79
C TYR A 418 7.49 -9.16 -12.73
N HIS A 419 6.80 -9.45 -13.83
CA HIS A 419 5.85 -10.57 -13.86
C HIS A 419 6.52 -11.93 -13.88
N TYR A 420 7.69 -12.06 -14.51
CA TYR A 420 8.50 -13.27 -14.40
C TYR A 420 8.98 -13.53 -12.96
N ASP A 421 9.42 -12.48 -12.27
CA ASP A 421 9.79 -12.53 -10.85
C ASP A 421 8.61 -12.96 -9.97
N SER A 422 7.41 -12.42 -10.22
CA SER A 422 6.19 -12.84 -9.53
C SER A 422 5.84 -14.32 -9.78
N CYS A 423 6.29 -14.89 -10.90
CA CYS A 423 6.19 -16.32 -11.21
C CYS A 423 7.35 -17.17 -10.65
N LYS A 424 8.27 -16.57 -9.89
CA LYS A 424 9.54 -17.17 -9.44
C LYS A 424 10.42 -17.68 -10.61
N LYS A 425 10.30 -17.08 -11.79
CA LYS A 425 11.04 -17.40 -13.03
C LYS A 425 12.18 -16.41 -13.25
N TYR A 426 13.16 -16.45 -12.35
CA TYR A 426 14.20 -15.42 -12.28
C TYR A 426 15.16 -15.48 -13.48
N GLU A 427 15.46 -16.67 -14.01
CA GLU A 427 16.28 -16.82 -15.21
C GLU A 427 15.63 -16.15 -16.43
N GLU A 428 14.31 -16.28 -16.60
CA GLU A 428 13.56 -15.63 -17.68
C GLU A 428 13.38 -14.12 -17.46
N ALA A 429 13.44 -13.65 -16.21
CA ALA A 429 13.40 -12.22 -15.87
C ALA A 429 14.69 -11.48 -16.24
N LEU A 430 15.85 -12.16 -16.24
CA LEU A 430 17.16 -11.54 -16.45
C LEU A 430 17.34 -10.91 -17.86
N PRO A 431 17.00 -11.56 -18.98
CA PRO A 431 17.14 -10.95 -20.30
C PRO A 431 16.34 -9.64 -20.49
N PRO A 432 15.02 -9.57 -20.20
CA PRO A 432 14.25 -8.34 -20.37
C PRO A 432 14.72 -7.22 -19.44
N ILE A 433 15.06 -7.49 -18.18
CA ILE A 433 15.55 -6.44 -17.28
C ILE A 433 16.91 -5.91 -17.71
N THR A 434 17.81 -6.77 -18.21
CA THR A 434 19.12 -6.35 -18.73
C THR A 434 18.97 -5.43 -19.93
N GLN A 435 18.06 -5.78 -20.86
CA GLN A 435 17.76 -4.95 -22.01
C GLN A 435 17.12 -3.60 -21.60
N SER A 436 16.24 -3.61 -20.59
CA SER A 436 15.64 -2.39 -20.04
C SER A 436 16.69 -1.43 -19.47
N ILE A 437 17.63 -1.94 -18.67
CA ILE A 437 18.74 -1.16 -18.09
C ILE A 437 19.60 -0.53 -19.20
N GLU A 438 19.92 -1.29 -20.25
CA GLU A 438 20.74 -0.79 -21.36
C GLU A 438 20.03 0.34 -22.12
N LEU A 439 18.73 0.19 -22.39
CA LEU A 439 17.92 1.24 -23.03
C LEU A 439 17.84 2.50 -22.16
N TYR A 440 17.66 2.37 -20.84
CA TYR A 440 17.67 3.52 -19.94
C TYR A 440 19.03 4.22 -19.87
N ARG A 441 20.14 3.47 -19.91
CA ARG A 441 21.50 4.06 -19.98
C ARG A 441 21.71 4.82 -21.29
N GLN A 442 21.27 4.26 -22.42
CA GLN A 442 21.36 4.91 -23.72
C GLN A 442 20.50 6.18 -23.77
N TRP A 443 19.30 6.13 -23.19
CA TRP A 443 18.43 7.28 -23.07
C TRP A 443 19.10 8.41 -22.27
N GLU A 444 19.71 8.10 -21.13
CA GLU A 444 20.41 9.11 -20.33
C GLU A 444 21.62 9.70 -21.07
N GLN A 445 22.40 8.89 -21.79
CA GLN A 445 23.57 9.36 -22.55
C GLN A 445 23.21 10.21 -23.78
N SER A 446 22.05 9.97 -24.39
CA SER A 446 21.60 10.64 -25.62
C SER A 446 20.71 11.85 -25.36
N THR A 447 20.33 12.09 -24.10
CA THR A 447 19.40 13.18 -23.76
C THR A 447 20.07 14.55 -23.84
N PRO A 448 19.47 15.53 -24.55
CA PRO A 448 20.01 16.89 -24.62
C PRO A 448 20.02 17.61 -23.27
N PRO A 449 20.98 18.54 -23.02
CA PRO A 449 21.04 19.34 -21.78
C PRO A 449 19.80 20.19 -21.51
N SER A 450 18.97 20.45 -22.53
CA SER A 450 17.71 21.18 -22.37
C SER A 450 16.65 20.43 -21.55
N LEU A 451 16.83 19.12 -21.33
CA LEU A 451 15.94 18.26 -20.53
C LEU A 451 16.57 17.88 -19.18
N GLU A 452 17.49 18.69 -18.66
CA GLU A 452 18.16 18.46 -17.38
C GLU A 452 17.16 18.39 -16.21
N SER A 453 16.06 19.13 -16.26
CA SER A 453 14.99 19.10 -15.25
C SER A 453 14.33 17.73 -15.09
N GLN A 454 14.38 16.89 -16.12
CA GLN A 454 13.78 15.55 -16.12
C GLN A 454 14.77 14.45 -15.71
N ARG A 455 16.06 14.77 -15.57
CA ARG A 455 17.13 13.83 -15.23
C ARG A 455 16.82 12.96 -13.99
N PRO A 456 16.23 13.49 -12.90
CA PRO A 456 15.90 12.68 -11.72
C PRO A 456 14.95 11.51 -12.01
N ASN A 457 13.92 11.75 -12.84
CA ASN A 457 12.94 10.71 -13.22
C ASN A 457 13.54 9.64 -14.14
N ARG A 458 14.53 10.01 -14.96
CA ARG A 458 15.25 9.06 -15.81
C ARG A 458 16.16 8.16 -15.00
N LEU A 459 16.95 8.78 -14.12
CA LEU A 459 17.84 8.07 -13.21
C LEU A 459 17.06 7.17 -12.25
N SER A 460 15.86 7.57 -11.80
CA SER A 460 15.05 6.75 -10.92
C SER A 460 14.54 5.49 -11.61
N SER A 461 14.15 5.58 -12.89
CA SER A 461 13.76 4.42 -13.71
C SER A 461 14.94 3.46 -13.91
N LEU A 462 16.13 4.00 -14.19
CA LEU A 462 17.36 3.21 -14.30
C LEU A 462 17.71 2.52 -12.98
N ALA A 463 17.69 3.24 -11.86
CA ALA A 463 18.00 2.71 -10.54
C ALA A 463 17.02 1.61 -10.15
N ASN A 464 15.71 1.80 -10.39
CA ASN A 464 14.69 0.77 -10.17
C ASN A 464 14.96 -0.50 -11.00
N ALA A 465 15.31 -0.37 -12.27
CA ALA A 465 15.64 -1.52 -13.11
C ALA A 465 16.89 -2.28 -12.60
N ILE A 466 17.93 -1.57 -12.16
CA ILE A 466 19.13 -2.16 -11.55
C ILE A 466 18.79 -2.87 -10.23
N CYS A 467 17.96 -2.27 -9.38
CA CYS A 467 17.52 -2.90 -8.13
C CYS A 467 16.75 -4.20 -8.38
N SER A 468 15.83 -4.20 -9.35
CA SER A 468 15.07 -5.40 -9.72
C SER A 468 16.00 -6.50 -10.24
N GLN A 469 16.99 -6.17 -11.07
CA GLN A 469 17.98 -7.14 -11.51
C GLN A 469 18.80 -7.71 -10.35
N ALA A 470 19.18 -6.89 -9.36
CA ALA A 470 19.87 -7.34 -8.16
C ALA A 470 19.02 -8.39 -7.41
N ILE A 471 17.74 -8.08 -7.14
CA ILE A 471 16.79 -9.01 -6.48
C ILE A 471 16.72 -10.34 -7.23
N TYR A 472 16.64 -10.33 -8.57
CA TYR A 472 16.56 -11.57 -9.36
C TYR A 472 17.85 -12.40 -9.23
N LEU A 473 19.02 -11.76 -9.19
CA LEU A 473 20.30 -12.43 -8.97
C LEU A 473 20.41 -13.00 -7.55
N ALA A 474 19.94 -12.27 -6.53
CA ALA A 474 19.88 -12.77 -5.15
C ALA A 474 19.01 -14.03 -5.04
N ASN A 475 17.83 -14.01 -5.66
CA ASN A 475 16.93 -15.16 -5.70
C ASN A 475 17.53 -16.38 -6.44
N LEU A 476 18.44 -16.13 -7.38
CA LEU A 476 19.23 -17.15 -8.09
C LEU A 476 20.50 -17.61 -7.35
N LYS A 477 20.69 -17.21 -6.08
CA LYS A 477 21.91 -17.54 -5.31
C LYS A 477 23.19 -16.99 -5.96
N ARG A 478 23.10 -15.82 -6.59
CA ARG A 478 24.22 -15.06 -7.18
C ARG A 478 24.42 -13.77 -6.39
N GLU A 479 24.57 -13.91 -5.07
CA GLU A 479 24.53 -12.81 -4.10
C GLU A 479 25.66 -11.77 -4.34
N GLU A 480 26.87 -12.19 -4.74
CA GLU A 480 27.96 -11.25 -5.03
C GLU A 480 27.64 -10.29 -6.19
N GLU A 481 26.97 -10.80 -7.24
CA GLU A 481 26.54 -9.99 -8.38
C GLU A 481 25.38 -9.07 -7.98
N SER A 482 24.45 -9.56 -7.14
CA SER A 482 23.39 -8.74 -6.56
C SER A 482 23.96 -7.56 -5.76
N ILE A 483 24.90 -7.82 -4.83
CA ILE A 483 25.55 -6.79 -4.02
C ILE A 483 26.18 -5.71 -4.89
N LYS A 484 26.84 -6.10 -6.00
CA LYS A 484 27.46 -5.15 -6.94
C LYS A 484 26.41 -4.25 -7.59
N LEU A 485 25.27 -4.80 -8.03
CA LEU A 485 24.20 -4.02 -8.65
C LEU A 485 23.45 -3.16 -7.63
N SER A 486 23.14 -3.67 -6.44
CA SER A 486 22.53 -2.90 -5.34
C SER A 486 23.37 -1.67 -4.99
N LYS A 487 24.71 -1.80 -4.92
CA LYS A 487 25.62 -0.65 -4.71
C LYS A 487 25.58 0.36 -5.87
N GLN A 488 25.46 -0.11 -7.12
CA GLN A 488 25.31 0.80 -8.27
C GLN A 488 23.99 1.57 -8.19
N ALA A 489 22.88 0.91 -7.87
CA ALA A 489 21.60 1.57 -7.73
C ALA A 489 21.58 2.59 -6.58
N ILE A 490 22.20 2.27 -5.44
CA ILE A 490 22.37 3.22 -4.31
C ILE A 490 23.16 4.46 -4.75
N ALA A 491 24.22 4.29 -5.55
CA ALA A 491 24.99 5.43 -6.07
C ALA A 491 24.12 6.34 -6.93
N VAL A 492 23.28 5.77 -7.81
CA VAL A 492 22.34 6.53 -8.65
C VAL A 492 21.28 7.24 -7.78
N TRP A 493 20.74 6.56 -6.76
CA TRP A 493 19.78 7.18 -5.83
C TRP A 493 20.38 8.36 -5.06
N ARG A 494 21.63 8.24 -4.61
CA ARG A 494 22.36 9.33 -3.94
C ARG A 494 22.61 10.51 -4.89
N GLU A 495 22.98 10.25 -6.14
CA GLU A 495 23.11 11.29 -7.17
C GLU A 495 21.80 12.06 -7.40
N ILE A 496 20.66 11.37 -7.44
CA ILE A 496 19.34 12.00 -7.55
C ILE A 496 19.06 12.92 -6.36
N LEU A 497 19.33 12.44 -5.13
CA LEU A 497 19.06 13.20 -3.90
C LEU A 497 20.01 14.39 -3.69
N GLU A 498 21.18 14.38 -4.32
CA GLU A 498 22.11 15.53 -4.35
C GLU A 498 21.65 16.63 -5.32
N THR A 499 21.00 16.24 -6.42
CA THR A 499 20.66 17.14 -7.54
C THR A 499 19.21 17.64 -7.50
N SER A 500 18.34 17.02 -6.71
CA SER A 500 16.90 17.34 -6.66
C SER A 500 16.45 17.70 -5.24
N PRO A 501 15.42 18.55 -5.06
CA PRO A 501 14.77 18.70 -3.76
C PRO A 501 14.32 17.34 -3.22
N ARG A 502 14.36 17.15 -1.89
CA ARG A 502 14.09 15.88 -1.20
C ARG A 502 12.66 15.37 -1.45
N LEU A 503 12.45 14.68 -2.56
CA LEU A 503 11.21 13.99 -2.87
C LEU A 503 11.14 12.70 -2.03
N ALA A 504 10.06 12.56 -1.27
CA ALA A 504 9.84 11.41 -0.38
C ALA A 504 9.93 10.06 -1.11
N LYS A 505 9.55 10.02 -2.40
CA LYS A 505 9.61 8.80 -3.23
C LYS A 505 11.03 8.27 -3.43
N PHE A 506 11.99 9.15 -3.71
CA PHE A 506 13.38 8.74 -3.94
C PHE A 506 14.08 8.30 -2.64
N GLU A 507 13.76 8.97 -1.53
CA GLU A 507 14.19 8.54 -0.20
C GLU A 507 13.64 7.13 0.12
N ALA A 508 12.37 6.86 -0.21
CA ALA A 508 11.75 5.55 0.01
C ALA A 508 12.41 4.44 -0.84
N ASP A 509 12.73 4.73 -2.11
CA ASP A 509 13.41 3.80 -3.02
C ASP A 509 14.87 3.55 -2.62
N LEU A 510 15.58 4.57 -2.14
CA LEU A 510 16.90 4.41 -1.55
C LEU A 510 16.86 3.47 -0.34
N ALA A 511 15.93 3.71 0.59
CA ALA A 511 15.77 2.86 1.78
C ALA A 511 15.41 1.40 1.42
N ARG A 512 14.57 1.19 0.40
CA ARG A 512 14.27 -0.16 -0.12
C ARG A 512 15.51 -0.84 -0.69
N THR A 513 16.33 -0.12 -1.45
CA THR A 513 17.55 -0.66 -2.04
C THR A 513 18.59 -1.01 -0.96
N LEU A 514 18.73 -0.17 0.07
CA LEU A 514 19.58 -0.41 1.23
C LEU A 514 19.13 -1.63 2.04
N HIS A 515 17.82 -1.80 2.24
CA HIS A 515 17.25 -2.99 2.88
C HIS A 515 17.63 -4.28 2.13
N ASN A 516 17.47 -4.29 0.80
CA ASN A 516 17.80 -5.46 -0.01
C ASN A 516 19.32 -5.74 -0.01
N LEU A 517 20.14 -4.69 -0.08
CA LEU A 517 21.59 -4.83 0.06
C LEU A 517 21.96 -5.46 1.41
N ALA A 518 21.31 -5.07 2.50
CA ALA A 518 21.55 -5.63 3.82
C ALA A 518 21.25 -7.14 3.86
N ASP A 519 20.13 -7.56 3.24
CA ASP A 519 19.76 -8.98 3.14
C ASP A 519 20.79 -9.79 2.35
N ASP A 520 21.24 -9.29 1.21
CA ASP A 520 22.28 -9.97 0.41
C ASP A 520 23.63 -10.05 1.14
N LEU A 521 24.00 -8.99 1.86
CA LEU A 521 25.22 -8.96 2.67
C LEU A 521 25.15 -9.97 3.82
N HIS A 522 24.00 -10.07 4.50
CA HIS A 522 23.76 -11.05 5.55
C HIS A 522 23.89 -12.48 5.02
N ARG A 523 23.27 -12.80 3.88
CA ARG A 523 23.37 -14.12 3.23
C ARG A 523 24.82 -14.48 2.86
N CYS A 524 25.65 -13.49 2.55
CA CYS A 524 27.09 -13.66 2.32
C CYS A 524 27.93 -13.72 3.61
N SER A 525 27.32 -13.85 4.79
CA SER A 525 28.00 -13.80 6.09
C SER A 525 28.78 -12.50 6.34
N ARG A 526 28.39 -11.40 5.69
CA ARG A 526 28.95 -10.04 5.88
C ARG A 526 28.03 -9.22 6.78
N THR A 527 27.71 -9.77 7.95
CA THR A 527 26.66 -9.23 8.81
C THR A 527 26.96 -7.80 9.28
N TYR A 528 28.24 -7.41 9.45
CA TYR A 528 28.59 -6.04 9.88
C TYR A 528 28.17 -5.00 8.84
N ASP A 529 28.53 -5.24 7.57
CA ASP A 529 28.12 -4.40 6.45
C ASP A 529 26.58 -4.40 6.29
N ALA A 530 25.91 -5.51 6.62
CA ALA A 530 24.45 -5.60 6.60
C ALA A 530 23.79 -4.71 7.66
N ILE A 531 24.36 -4.65 8.88
CA ILE A 531 23.91 -3.75 9.95
C ILE A 531 24.04 -2.29 9.51
N GLU A 532 25.18 -1.88 8.94
CA GLU A 532 25.34 -0.50 8.46
C GLU A 532 24.29 -0.11 7.40
N ALA A 533 24.05 -1.00 6.43
CA ALA A 533 23.07 -0.75 5.37
C ALA A 533 21.63 -0.69 5.89
N ILE A 534 21.25 -1.58 6.82
CA ILE A 534 19.88 -1.59 7.37
C ILE A 534 19.63 -0.43 8.34
N GLU A 535 20.63 0.02 9.09
CA GLU A 535 20.55 1.21 9.94
C GLU A 535 20.28 2.47 9.11
N GLU A 536 20.98 2.64 7.97
CA GLU A 536 20.74 3.73 7.03
C GLU A 536 19.31 3.67 6.46
N SER A 537 18.84 2.49 6.04
CA SER A 537 17.45 2.26 5.59
C SER A 537 16.43 2.68 6.66
N ILE A 538 16.58 2.23 7.91
CA ILE A 538 15.67 2.55 9.01
C ILE A 538 15.69 4.05 9.32
N SER A 539 16.87 4.68 9.31
CA SER A 539 17.00 6.12 9.53
C SER A 539 16.20 6.93 8.52
N ILE A 540 16.30 6.59 7.23
CA ILE A 540 15.54 7.23 6.16
C ILE A 540 14.03 6.98 6.33
N ARG A 541 13.63 5.72 6.62
CA ARG A 541 12.21 5.38 6.84
C ARG A 541 11.60 6.11 8.03
N ARG A 542 12.33 6.27 9.14
CA ARG A 542 11.87 7.07 10.29
C ARG A 542 11.62 8.53 9.93
N GLN A 543 12.46 9.11 9.08
CA GLN A 543 12.25 10.48 8.58
C GLN A 543 11.03 10.58 7.67
N LEU A 544 10.76 9.55 6.86
CA LEU A 544 9.59 9.50 5.98
C LEU A 544 8.29 9.37 6.78
N VAL A 545 8.24 8.49 7.79
CA VAL A 545 7.07 8.28 8.68
C VAL A 545 6.64 9.56 9.40
N ALA A 546 7.57 10.48 9.66
CA ALA A 546 7.24 11.78 10.25
C ALA A 546 6.42 12.70 9.30
N ARG A 547 6.29 12.35 8.01
CA ARG A 547 5.51 13.10 6.99
C ARG A 547 4.12 12.46 6.83
N PRO A 548 3.04 13.28 6.71
CA PRO A 548 1.68 12.77 6.46
C PRO A 548 1.62 11.87 5.20
N GLY A 549 0.93 10.73 5.27
CA GLY A 549 0.65 9.86 4.11
C GLY A 549 1.66 8.74 3.81
N THR A 550 2.71 8.54 4.61
CA THR A 550 3.72 7.49 4.38
C THR A 550 3.44 6.18 5.12
N LEU A 551 3.84 5.04 4.52
CA LEU A 551 3.55 3.69 5.03
C LEU A 551 4.62 3.21 6.04
N GLU A 552 4.26 3.09 7.33
CA GLU A 552 5.13 2.53 8.37
C GLU A 552 5.44 1.03 8.15
N LEU A 553 4.63 0.31 7.35
CA LEU A 553 4.76 -1.14 7.16
C LEU A 553 6.15 -1.56 6.64
N TYR A 554 6.72 -0.85 5.67
CA TYR A 554 8.06 -1.16 5.16
C TYR A 554 9.18 -0.92 6.19
N MET A 555 8.92 -0.08 7.20
CA MET A 555 9.83 0.08 8.34
C MET A 555 9.83 -1.18 9.21
N ALA A 556 8.67 -1.81 9.41
CA ALA A 556 8.56 -3.06 10.18
C ALA A 556 9.39 -4.20 9.56
N ASP A 557 9.44 -4.30 8.23
CA ASP A 557 10.28 -5.31 7.56
C ASP A 557 11.77 -5.06 7.78
N SER A 558 12.18 -3.79 7.71
CA SER A 558 13.58 -3.41 7.97
C SER A 558 13.97 -3.65 9.43
N LEU A 559 13.09 -3.31 10.37
CA LEU A 559 13.29 -3.57 11.80
C LEU A 559 13.34 -5.07 12.11
N HIS A 560 12.51 -5.89 11.45
CA HIS A 560 12.53 -7.34 11.60
C HIS A 560 13.88 -7.94 11.18
N ASN A 561 14.38 -7.58 10.00
CA ASN A 561 15.68 -8.07 9.53
C ASN A 561 16.82 -7.53 10.41
N TYR A 562 16.72 -6.26 10.83
CA TYR A 562 17.71 -5.68 11.74
C TYR A 562 17.79 -6.43 13.08
N ALA A 563 16.65 -6.82 13.66
CA ALA A 563 16.60 -7.64 14.86
C ALA A 563 17.35 -8.98 14.67
N MET A 564 17.10 -9.67 13.56
CA MET A 564 17.84 -10.90 13.22
C MET A 564 19.35 -10.67 13.13
N TYR A 565 19.78 -9.61 12.42
CA TYR A 565 21.20 -9.33 12.23
C TYR A 565 21.91 -8.98 13.55
N LEU A 566 21.21 -8.30 14.46
CA LEU A 566 21.70 -8.00 15.81
C LEU A 566 21.81 -9.26 16.69
N ALA A 567 20.83 -10.17 16.61
CA ALA A 567 20.83 -11.44 17.33
C ALA A 567 22.01 -12.35 16.92
N ASP A 568 22.32 -12.40 15.62
CA ASP A 568 23.50 -13.12 15.09
C ASP A 568 24.82 -12.56 15.65
N PHE A 569 24.88 -11.25 15.89
CA PHE A 569 26.01 -10.57 16.55
C PHE A 569 25.96 -10.57 18.09
N ARG A 570 25.00 -11.27 18.70
CA ARG A 570 24.81 -11.35 20.16
C ARG A 570 24.47 -10.00 20.83
N ARG A 571 23.93 -9.03 20.10
CA ARG A 571 23.36 -7.77 20.63
C ARG A 571 21.87 -7.96 20.95
N MET A 572 21.59 -8.84 21.91
CA MET A 572 20.25 -9.39 22.16
C MET A 572 19.22 -8.36 22.67
N ASP A 573 19.64 -7.43 23.51
CA ASP A 573 18.79 -6.34 24.02
C ASP A 573 18.30 -5.41 22.90
N GLU A 574 19.20 -5.06 21.99
CA GLU A 574 18.87 -4.27 20.81
C GLU A 574 18.00 -5.07 19.82
N ALA A 575 18.30 -6.35 19.62
CA ALA A 575 17.50 -7.25 18.76
C ALA A 575 16.04 -7.33 19.22
N ILE A 576 15.83 -7.61 20.51
CA ILE A 576 14.49 -7.69 21.12
C ILE A 576 13.77 -6.34 20.97
N THR A 577 14.46 -5.22 21.20
CA THR A 577 13.86 -3.89 21.07
C THR A 577 13.36 -3.62 19.65
N MET A 578 14.17 -3.92 18.62
CA MET A 578 13.80 -3.73 17.21
C MET A 578 12.70 -4.70 16.78
N GLY A 579 12.73 -5.94 17.25
CA GLY A 579 11.69 -6.94 17.01
C GLY A 579 10.33 -6.51 17.58
N LEU A 580 10.31 -5.97 18.81
CA LEU A 580 9.09 -5.43 19.42
C LEU A 580 8.54 -4.23 18.66
N GLU A 581 9.40 -3.33 18.18
CA GLU A 581 9.00 -2.18 17.35
C GLU A 581 8.30 -2.67 16.07
N ALA A 582 8.89 -3.64 15.36
CA ALA A 582 8.29 -4.26 14.17
C ALA A 582 6.92 -4.90 14.45
N ILE A 583 6.79 -5.65 15.55
CA ILE A 583 5.53 -6.29 15.97
C ILE A 583 4.47 -5.23 16.27
N SER A 584 4.84 -4.13 16.94
CA SER A 584 3.92 -3.06 17.31
C SER A 584 3.29 -2.39 16.08
N ILE A 585 4.08 -2.18 15.02
CA ILE A 585 3.61 -1.61 13.75
C ILE A 585 2.67 -2.60 13.06
N ARG A 586 3.07 -3.87 12.93
CA ARG A 586 2.23 -4.90 12.28
C ARG A 586 0.89 -5.09 12.99
N ARG A 587 0.87 -5.07 14.33
CA ARG A 587 -0.37 -5.12 15.14
C ARG A 587 -1.26 -3.92 14.90
N ARG A 588 -0.69 -2.70 14.88
CA ARG A 588 -1.43 -1.46 14.62
C ARG A 588 -2.12 -1.50 13.26
N TYR A 589 -1.41 -1.90 12.20
CA TYR A 589 -1.98 -2.00 10.86
C TYR A 589 -3.04 -3.09 10.74
N LEU A 590 -2.88 -4.23 11.43
CA LEU A 590 -3.90 -5.26 11.47
C LEU A 590 -5.18 -4.77 12.18
N ALA A 591 -5.03 -3.93 13.21
CA ALA A 591 -6.17 -3.30 13.89
C ALA A 591 -6.90 -2.30 12.97
N ILE A 592 -6.15 -1.46 12.23
CA ILE A 592 -6.70 -0.53 11.23
C ILE A 592 -7.46 -1.31 10.14
N TYR A 593 -6.87 -2.40 9.61
CA TYR A 593 -7.56 -3.24 8.65
C TYR A 593 -8.87 -3.80 9.20
N LYS A 594 -8.90 -4.26 10.45
CA LYS A 594 -10.11 -4.78 11.10
C LYS A 594 -11.19 -3.71 11.30
N SER A 595 -10.83 -2.44 11.49
CA SER A 595 -11.78 -1.35 11.67
C SER A 595 -12.26 -0.72 10.35
N GLU A 596 -11.37 -0.55 9.38
CA GLU A 596 -11.62 0.24 8.15
C GLU A 596 -11.81 -0.63 6.91
N GLY A 597 -11.45 -1.92 6.96
CA GLY A 597 -11.67 -2.89 5.89
C GLY A 597 -10.78 -2.74 4.66
N ALA A 598 -9.90 -1.74 4.60
CA ALA A 598 -8.99 -1.50 3.49
C ALA A 598 -7.61 -1.05 3.99
N ILE A 599 -6.58 -1.84 3.66
CA ILE A 599 -5.18 -1.42 3.71
C ILE A 599 -4.53 -1.82 2.37
N PRO A 600 -3.44 -1.16 1.93
CA PRO A 600 -2.76 -1.44 0.66
C PRO A 600 -1.99 -2.78 0.65
N THR A 601 -2.31 -3.70 1.55
CA THR A 601 -1.62 -4.99 1.70
C THR A 601 -2.62 -6.08 2.02
N ASN A 602 -2.41 -7.28 1.48
CA ASN A 602 -3.26 -8.42 1.80
C ASN A 602 -3.15 -8.74 3.30
N PRO A 603 -4.26 -8.80 4.05
CA PRO A 603 -4.27 -9.09 5.48
C PRO A 603 -3.60 -10.41 5.85
N LEU A 604 -3.70 -11.42 4.97
CA LEU A 604 -3.06 -12.72 5.19
C LEU A 604 -1.53 -12.60 5.20
N ILE A 605 -0.97 -11.72 4.35
CA ILE A 605 0.48 -11.45 4.32
C ILE A 605 0.89 -10.77 5.63
N LEU A 606 0.14 -9.75 6.06
CA LEU A 606 0.41 -9.04 7.30
C LEU A 606 0.35 -9.94 8.54
N GLU A 607 -0.62 -10.86 8.59
CA GLU A 607 -0.73 -11.87 9.65
C GLU A 607 0.42 -12.87 9.62
N ALA A 608 0.79 -13.36 8.43
CA ALA A 608 1.93 -14.26 8.26
C ALA A 608 3.24 -13.60 8.72
N ASP A 609 3.43 -12.33 8.36
CA ASP A 609 4.55 -11.51 8.77
C ASP A 609 4.55 -11.26 10.28
N LEU A 610 3.41 -10.90 10.88
CA LEU A 610 3.31 -10.76 12.33
C LEU A 610 3.72 -12.06 13.03
N ALA A 611 3.21 -13.21 12.59
CA ALA A 611 3.58 -14.52 13.13
C ALA A 611 5.06 -14.85 12.93
N ARG A 612 5.69 -14.39 11.84
CA ARG A 612 7.14 -14.51 11.61
C ARG A 612 7.96 -13.67 12.58
N SER A 613 7.60 -12.40 12.80
CA SER A 613 8.28 -11.57 13.81
C SER A 613 8.12 -12.12 15.23
N LEU A 614 6.91 -12.57 15.59
CA LEU A 614 6.65 -13.19 16.90
C LEU A 614 7.43 -14.48 17.11
N HIS A 615 7.62 -15.28 16.05
CA HIS A 615 8.48 -16.46 16.13
C HIS A 615 9.94 -16.08 16.35
N ASN A 616 10.47 -15.13 15.57
CA ASN A 616 11.88 -14.76 15.67
C ASN A 616 12.22 -14.15 17.03
N ILE A 617 11.37 -13.25 17.54
CA ILE A 617 11.59 -12.70 18.87
C ILE A 617 11.47 -13.77 19.97
N ALA A 618 10.67 -14.83 19.75
CA ALA A 618 10.62 -15.97 20.66
C ALA A 618 11.96 -16.72 20.71
N ASP A 619 12.65 -16.84 19.57
CA ASP A 619 13.98 -17.43 19.49
C ASP A 619 15.05 -16.55 20.17
N ASP A 620 14.95 -15.22 19.99
CA ASP A 620 15.80 -14.25 20.68
C ASP A 620 15.62 -14.33 22.21
N TYR A 621 14.36 -14.35 22.68
CA TYR A 621 14.04 -14.55 24.10
C TYR A 621 14.53 -15.88 24.63
N HIS A 622 14.39 -16.97 23.87
CA HIS A 622 14.86 -18.30 24.28
C HIS A 622 16.39 -18.33 24.42
N THR A 623 17.11 -17.77 23.45
CA THR A 623 18.57 -17.66 23.48
C THR A 623 19.04 -16.80 24.65
N TRP A 624 18.26 -15.77 25.00
CA TRP A 624 18.50 -14.92 26.16
C TRP A 624 17.90 -15.44 27.48
N GLN A 625 17.45 -16.70 27.49
CA GLN A 625 16.93 -17.43 28.66
C GLN A 625 15.67 -16.79 29.29
N GLN A 626 14.95 -15.96 28.54
CA GLN A 626 13.65 -15.39 28.91
C GLN A 626 12.53 -16.31 28.43
N TYR A 627 12.43 -17.49 29.06
CA TYR A 627 11.59 -18.56 28.54
C TYR A 627 10.08 -18.28 28.60
N ASP A 628 9.62 -17.49 29.58
CA ASP A 628 8.22 -17.09 29.67
C ASP A 628 7.78 -16.25 28.47
N ASP A 629 8.58 -15.24 28.11
CA ASP A 629 8.34 -14.36 26.97
C ASP A 629 8.51 -15.09 25.63
N ALA A 630 9.46 -16.02 25.55
CA ALA A 630 9.63 -16.90 24.39
C ALA A 630 8.37 -17.75 24.15
N ILE A 631 7.85 -18.40 25.20
CA ILE A 631 6.65 -19.24 25.09
C ILE A 631 5.42 -18.40 24.74
N ALA A 632 5.24 -17.24 25.38
CA ALA A 632 4.11 -16.35 25.08
C ALA A 632 4.13 -15.89 23.61
N SER A 633 5.30 -15.48 23.11
CA SER A 633 5.45 -14.98 21.74
C SER A 633 5.22 -16.07 20.68
N VAL A 634 5.76 -17.28 20.90
CA VAL A 634 5.56 -18.40 19.95
C VAL A 634 4.12 -18.94 20.01
N GLU A 635 3.47 -18.93 21.17
CA GLU A 635 2.04 -19.31 21.30
C GLU A 635 1.14 -18.37 20.50
N GLU A 636 1.39 -17.06 20.54
CA GLU A 636 0.68 -16.09 19.71
C GLU A 636 0.93 -16.35 18.21
N ALA A 637 2.19 -16.60 17.82
CA ALA A 637 2.52 -16.96 16.44
C ALA A 637 1.80 -18.24 15.96
N ILE A 638 1.68 -19.25 16.84
CA ILE A 638 0.94 -20.49 16.55
C ILE A 638 -0.56 -20.21 16.36
N CYS A 639 -1.16 -19.39 17.22
CA CYS A 639 -2.57 -19.00 17.08
C CYS A 639 -2.84 -18.37 15.72
N ILE A 640 -2.01 -17.40 15.30
CA ILE A 640 -2.15 -16.75 14.00
C ILE A 640 -1.95 -17.75 12.86
N ARG A 641 -0.90 -18.59 12.91
CA ARG A 641 -0.63 -19.61 11.86
C ARG A 641 -1.74 -20.65 11.76
N ARG A 642 -2.39 -21.02 12.88
CA ARG A 642 -3.57 -21.90 12.86
C ARG A 642 -4.73 -21.28 12.11
N GLU A 643 -5.00 -19.99 12.31
CA GLU A 643 -6.03 -19.29 11.55
C GLU A 643 -5.70 -19.22 10.05
N ILE A 644 -4.45 -18.95 9.69
CA ILE A 644 -4.01 -18.92 8.28
C ILE A 644 -4.23 -20.29 7.63
N VAL A 645 -3.78 -21.38 8.27
CA VAL A 645 -3.98 -22.75 7.77
C VAL A 645 -5.46 -23.12 7.70
N ALA A 646 -6.29 -22.66 8.64
CA ALA A 646 -7.74 -22.91 8.59
C ALA A 646 -8.41 -22.22 7.38
N ARG A 647 -7.94 -21.03 6.99
CA ARG A 647 -8.44 -20.28 5.83
C ARG A 647 -7.92 -20.86 4.51
N ASN A 648 -6.73 -21.46 4.49
CA ASN A 648 -6.16 -22.13 3.31
C ASN A 648 -5.50 -23.48 3.68
N PRO A 649 -6.29 -24.56 3.84
CA PRO A 649 -5.77 -25.86 4.30
C PRO A 649 -4.84 -26.55 3.31
N THR A 650 -4.84 -26.13 2.05
CA THR A 650 -4.05 -26.72 0.97
C THR A 650 -2.68 -26.07 0.80
N ASP A 651 -2.39 -24.99 1.51
CA ASP A 651 -1.09 -24.30 1.43
C ASP A 651 -0.02 -25.05 2.24
N PRO A 652 0.96 -25.69 1.58
CA PRO A 652 2.00 -26.44 2.27
C PRO A 652 2.96 -25.53 3.05
N GLU A 653 3.20 -24.29 2.61
CA GLU A 653 4.13 -23.36 3.25
C GLU A 653 3.56 -22.85 4.59
N ALA A 654 2.26 -22.52 4.62
CA ALA A 654 1.55 -22.15 5.84
C ALA A 654 1.55 -23.31 6.86
N ALA A 655 1.27 -24.53 6.41
CA ALA A 655 1.29 -25.73 7.25
C ALA A 655 2.70 -26.03 7.78
N ALA A 656 3.73 -25.91 6.94
CA ALA A 656 5.12 -26.10 7.33
C ALA A 656 5.56 -25.07 8.38
N SER A 657 5.17 -23.80 8.20
CA SER A 657 5.42 -22.72 9.16
C SER A 657 4.74 -23.00 10.51
N LEU A 658 3.49 -23.47 10.52
CA LEU A 658 2.81 -23.87 11.76
C LEU A 658 3.56 -25.00 12.48
N ALA A 659 3.94 -26.05 11.75
CA ALA A 659 4.72 -27.15 12.31
C ALA A 659 6.07 -26.71 12.88
N PHE A 660 6.73 -25.73 12.24
CA PHE A 660 7.98 -25.15 12.72
C PHE A 660 7.81 -24.42 14.06
N SER A 661 6.79 -23.56 14.20
CA SER A 661 6.51 -22.90 15.49
C SER A 661 6.12 -23.88 16.58
N LEU A 662 5.31 -24.90 16.28
CA LEU A 662 4.92 -25.94 17.25
C LEU A 662 6.14 -26.73 17.76
N HIS A 663 7.06 -27.07 16.85
CA HIS A 663 8.31 -27.74 17.21
C HIS A 663 9.16 -26.88 18.13
N ASN A 664 9.42 -25.61 17.78
CA ASN A 664 10.23 -24.72 18.62
C ASN A 664 9.54 -24.42 19.97
N CYS A 665 8.21 -24.29 19.99
CA CYS A 665 7.45 -24.19 21.25
C CYS A 665 7.71 -25.39 22.17
N SER A 666 7.80 -26.61 21.64
CA SER A 666 8.17 -27.78 22.45
C SER A 666 9.56 -27.67 23.07
N VAL A 667 10.53 -27.10 22.33
CA VAL A 667 11.91 -26.89 22.80
C VAL A 667 11.95 -25.80 23.88
N TYR A 668 11.22 -24.70 23.69
CA TYR A 668 11.15 -23.59 24.64
C TYR A 668 10.51 -24.03 25.95
N ARG A 669 9.43 -24.82 25.90
CA ARG A 669 8.79 -25.39 27.09
C ARG A 669 9.72 -26.31 27.87
N LEU A 670 10.47 -27.16 27.17
CA LEU A 670 11.43 -28.05 27.81
C LEU A 670 12.56 -27.27 28.50
N SER A 671 13.01 -26.18 27.88
CA SER A 671 14.06 -25.31 28.43
C SER A 671 13.59 -24.56 29.67
N LYS A 672 12.33 -24.13 29.71
CA LYS A 672 11.70 -23.50 30.88
C LYS A 672 11.56 -24.46 32.05
N ASP A 673 10.99 -25.63 31.78
CA ASP A 673 10.62 -26.62 32.79
C ASP A 673 10.95 -28.02 32.29
N ALA A 674 12.04 -28.57 32.83
CA ALA A 674 12.50 -29.92 32.53
C ALA A 674 11.50 -31.02 32.94
N SER A 675 10.38 -30.70 33.60
CA SER A 675 9.32 -31.66 33.92
C SER A 675 8.10 -31.58 32.98
N ALA A 676 8.06 -30.59 32.07
CA ALA A 676 6.92 -30.34 31.17
C ALA A 676 6.82 -31.30 29.97
N TYR A 677 7.25 -32.56 30.12
CA TYR A 677 7.38 -33.54 29.03
C TYR A 677 6.07 -33.77 28.27
N GLU A 678 4.93 -33.84 28.97
CA GLU A 678 3.63 -34.08 28.34
C GLU A 678 3.28 -32.99 27.33
N LYS A 679 3.40 -31.72 27.72
CA LYS A 679 3.13 -30.57 26.84
C LYS A 679 4.15 -30.46 25.69
N CYS A 680 5.41 -30.81 25.94
CA CYS A 680 6.44 -30.82 24.91
C CYS A 680 6.14 -31.90 23.85
N ILE A 681 5.77 -33.10 24.29
CA ILE A 681 5.39 -34.21 23.42
C ILE A 681 4.12 -33.89 22.65
N GLU A 682 3.11 -33.26 23.26
CA GLU A 682 1.88 -32.82 22.58
C GLU A 682 2.20 -31.89 21.41
N ALA A 683 2.93 -30.80 21.66
CA ALA A 683 3.29 -29.83 20.63
C ALA A 683 4.17 -30.44 19.53
N ALA A 684 5.17 -31.26 19.90
CA ALA A 684 6.02 -31.94 18.93
C ALA A 684 5.27 -33.00 18.12
N SER A 685 4.28 -33.67 18.71
CA SER A 685 3.42 -34.65 18.02
C SER A 685 2.48 -33.98 17.01
N GLU A 686 1.91 -32.83 17.36
CA GLU A 686 1.13 -32.02 16.41
C GLU A 686 2.00 -31.58 15.22
N ALA A 687 3.22 -31.09 15.48
CA ALA A 687 4.17 -30.74 14.43
C ALA A 687 4.55 -31.94 13.55
N ALA A 688 4.77 -33.12 14.15
CA ALA A 688 5.08 -34.35 13.44
C ALA A 688 3.93 -34.79 12.52
N GLU A 689 2.69 -34.67 13.00
CA GLU A 689 1.49 -35.06 12.24
C GLU A 689 1.27 -34.15 11.02
N ILE A 690 1.50 -32.83 11.17
CA ILE A 690 1.46 -31.90 10.04
C ILE A 690 2.55 -32.26 9.02
N ARG A 691 3.79 -32.46 9.48
CA ARG A 691 4.93 -32.84 8.61
C ARG A 691 4.73 -34.20 7.94
N ARG A 692 4.06 -35.16 8.59
CA ARG A 692 3.67 -36.44 8.00
C ARG A 692 2.76 -36.24 6.79
N LYS A 693 1.69 -35.44 6.95
CA LYS A 693 0.76 -35.14 5.85
C LYS A 693 1.44 -34.41 4.70
N LEU A 694 2.36 -33.49 5.00
CA LEU A 694 3.17 -32.81 3.98
C LEU A 694 4.10 -33.78 3.24
N ALA A 695 4.77 -34.67 3.97
CA ALA A 695 5.65 -35.69 3.41
C ALA A 695 4.92 -36.73 2.54
N GLU A 696 3.64 -37.03 2.83
CA GLU A 696 2.83 -37.91 1.98
C GLU A 696 2.54 -37.32 0.59
N ASN A 697 2.46 -35.99 0.49
CA ASN A 697 2.24 -35.29 -0.76
C ASN A 697 3.56 -34.94 -1.48
N GLU A 698 4.55 -34.46 -0.73
CA GLU A 698 5.86 -34.04 -1.24
C GLU A 698 7.01 -34.60 -0.38
N PRO A 699 7.39 -35.87 -0.58
CA PRO A 699 8.35 -36.55 0.28
C PRO A 699 9.73 -35.87 0.32
N VAL A 700 10.22 -35.37 -0.82
CA VAL A 700 11.59 -34.81 -0.94
C VAL A 700 11.76 -33.55 -0.07
N GLY A 701 10.71 -32.75 0.10
CA GLY A 701 10.77 -31.51 0.90
C GLY A 701 10.63 -31.73 2.41
N TYR A 702 9.82 -32.70 2.84
CA TYR A 702 9.35 -32.77 4.23
C TYR A 702 9.75 -34.03 5.01
N ASP A 703 10.25 -35.09 4.34
CA ASP A 703 10.65 -36.35 5.00
C ASP A 703 11.68 -36.12 6.13
N ALA A 704 12.68 -35.25 5.89
CA ALA A 704 13.72 -34.93 6.87
C ALA A 704 13.13 -34.28 8.14
N SER A 705 12.27 -33.27 7.94
CA SER A 705 11.61 -32.55 9.02
C SER A 705 10.67 -33.45 9.82
N TYR A 706 9.99 -34.39 9.15
CA TYR A 706 9.15 -35.39 9.82
C TYR A 706 9.98 -36.38 10.65
N ALA A 707 11.05 -36.93 10.08
CA ALA A 707 11.96 -37.84 10.77
C ALA A 707 12.61 -37.17 12.00
N TYR A 708 12.96 -35.88 11.88
CA TYR A 708 13.50 -35.07 12.97
C TYR A 708 12.48 -34.79 14.08
N SER A 709 11.21 -34.52 13.73
CA SER A 709 10.14 -34.42 14.74
C SER A 709 9.99 -35.72 15.54
N LEU A 710 9.99 -36.88 14.86
CA LEU A 710 9.90 -38.19 15.52
C LEU A 710 11.11 -38.43 16.44
N TYR A 711 12.31 -38.12 15.96
CA TYR A 711 13.54 -38.20 16.76
C TYR A 711 13.47 -37.33 18.02
N THR A 712 12.91 -36.11 17.91
CA THR A 712 12.73 -35.18 19.03
C THR A 712 11.71 -35.68 20.03
N ILE A 713 10.59 -36.26 19.59
CA ILE A 713 9.60 -36.88 20.48
C ILE A 713 10.22 -38.05 21.25
N ALA A 714 11.00 -38.91 20.57
CA ALA A 714 11.70 -40.00 21.22
C ALA A 714 12.69 -39.49 22.28
N TYR A 715 13.40 -38.41 21.99
CA TYR A 715 14.27 -37.74 22.95
C TYR A 715 13.51 -37.20 24.17
N TYR A 716 12.31 -36.64 23.99
CA TYR A 716 11.50 -36.20 25.15
C TYR A 716 11.03 -37.38 26.01
N TYR A 717 10.69 -38.52 25.42
CA TYR A 717 10.40 -39.75 26.19
C TYR A 717 11.63 -40.30 26.91
N GLU A 718 12.82 -40.17 26.33
CA GLU A 718 14.10 -40.53 26.97
C GLU A 718 14.36 -39.68 28.21
N LEU A 719 14.21 -38.36 28.12
CA LEU A 719 14.36 -37.47 29.27
C LEU A 719 13.33 -37.79 30.36
N TRP A 720 12.11 -38.16 29.97
CA TRP A 720 11.08 -38.64 30.88
C TRP A 720 11.29 -40.09 31.36
N GLN A 721 12.36 -40.77 30.93
CA GLN A 721 12.69 -42.16 31.25
C GLN A 721 11.60 -43.18 30.88
N ARG A 722 10.77 -42.85 29.89
CA ARG A 722 9.71 -43.72 29.35
C ARG A 722 10.18 -44.42 28.08
N TYR A 723 11.20 -45.26 28.21
CA TYR A 723 11.86 -45.94 27.09
C TYR A 723 10.92 -46.81 26.26
N ASP A 724 9.95 -47.49 26.90
CA ASP A 724 8.93 -48.29 26.19
C ASP A 724 8.09 -47.45 25.21
N ALA A 725 7.83 -46.19 25.55
CA ALA A 725 7.12 -45.25 24.68
C ALA A 725 8.05 -44.60 23.63
N ALA A 726 9.35 -44.46 23.93
CA ALA A 726 10.35 -43.91 23.01
C ALA A 726 10.65 -44.86 21.83
N ILE A 727 10.72 -46.17 22.09
CA ILE A 727 11.07 -47.20 21.09
C ILE A 727 10.19 -47.14 19.81
N PRO A 728 8.85 -47.18 19.87
CA PRO A 728 8.04 -47.16 18.66
C PRO A 728 8.19 -45.85 17.87
N VAL A 729 8.54 -44.74 18.52
CA VAL A 729 8.72 -43.44 17.86
C VAL A 729 10.09 -43.35 17.18
N VAL A 730 11.16 -43.76 17.86
CA VAL A 730 12.51 -43.76 17.27
C VAL A 730 12.62 -44.77 16.12
N LEU A 731 11.92 -45.90 16.19
CA LEU A 731 11.83 -46.86 15.10
C LEU A 731 11.22 -46.24 13.83
N LYS A 732 10.13 -45.48 13.97
CA LYS A 732 9.56 -44.72 12.84
C LYS A 732 10.55 -43.73 12.27
N SER A 733 11.31 -43.02 13.11
CA SER A 733 12.37 -42.11 12.67
C SER A 733 13.47 -42.84 11.89
N VAL A 734 13.95 -43.99 12.40
CA VAL A 734 14.92 -44.87 11.72
C VAL A 734 14.41 -45.33 10.36
N GLU A 735 13.15 -45.76 10.26
CA GLU A 735 12.54 -46.18 9.01
C GLU A 735 12.50 -45.05 7.97
N GLN A 736 12.16 -43.83 8.38
CA GLN A 736 12.19 -42.68 7.48
C GLN A 736 13.61 -42.36 7.02
N TYR A 737 14.58 -42.27 7.93
CA TYR A 737 15.96 -42.00 7.54
C TYR A 737 16.54 -43.10 6.63
N ARG A 738 16.21 -44.38 6.84
CA ARG A 738 16.60 -45.47 5.92
C ARG A 738 16.04 -45.23 4.51
N ARG A 739 14.74 -44.94 4.38
CA ARG A 739 14.11 -44.64 3.09
C ARG A 739 14.77 -43.46 2.38
N MET A 740 15.14 -42.43 3.14
CA MET A 740 15.82 -41.25 2.61
C MET A 740 17.24 -41.57 2.13
N VAL A 741 17.99 -42.38 2.88
CA VAL A 741 19.32 -42.87 2.44
C VAL A 741 19.19 -43.69 1.16
N ASP A 742 18.26 -44.65 1.12
CA ASP A 742 18.04 -45.50 -0.07
C ASP A 742 17.69 -44.67 -1.30
N ARG A 743 16.81 -43.66 -1.13
CA ARG A 743 16.43 -42.72 -2.19
C ARG A 743 17.62 -41.88 -2.65
N ALA A 744 18.40 -41.32 -1.72
CA ALA A 744 19.57 -40.49 -2.05
C ALA A 744 20.65 -41.29 -2.78
N VAL A 745 20.87 -42.56 -2.39
CA VAL A 745 21.77 -43.48 -3.09
C VAL A 745 21.24 -43.80 -4.49
N ALA A 746 19.95 -44.11 -4.63
CA ALA A 746 19.33 -44.40 -5.93
C ALA A 746 19.38 -43.21 -6.89
N SER A 747 19.24 -41.99 -6.37
CA SER A 747 19.33 -40.73 -7.14
C SER A 747 20.76 -40.23 -7.36
N ASN A 748 21.78 -41.00 -6.95
CA ASN A 748 23.20 -40.64 -7.05
C ASN A 748 23.54 -39.26 -6.42
N ALA A 749 22.94 -38.97 -5.27
CA ALA A 749 23.15 -37.75 -4.48
C ALA A 749 24.01 -38.05 -3.24
N PRO A 750 25.35 -38.11 -3.35
CA PRO A 750 26.22 -38.59 -2.28
C PRO A 750 26.17 -37.70 -1.03
N SER A 751 26.08 -36.37 -1.19
CA SER A 751 26.01 -35.42 -0.07
C SER A 751 24.78 -35.67 0.82
N ASP A 752 23.61 -35.82 0.21
CA ASP A 752 22.36 -36.10 0.93
C ASP A 752 22.41 -37.48 1.59
N ALA A 753 22.95 -38.47 0.89
CA ALA A 753 23.12 -39.81 1.45
C ALA A 753 24.04 -39.80 2.69
N TYR A 754 25.08 -38.97 2.72
CA TYR A 754 25.94 -38.83 3.90
C TYR A 754 25.21 -38.14 5.06
N ARG A 755 24.50 -37.04 4.79
CA ARG A 755 23.71 -36.33 5.80
C ARG A 755 22.67 -37.26 6.45
N TYR A 756 21.87 -37.95 5.64
CA TYR A 756 20.83 -38.85 6.16
C TYR A 756 21.40 -40.09 6.84
N ARG A 757 22.61 -40.56 6.45
CA ARG A 757 23.31 -41.63 7.16
C ARG A 757 23.74 -41.20 8.56
N LEU A 758 24.18 -39.95 8.73
CA LEU A 758 24.54 -39.42 10.05
C LEU A 758 23.30 -39.42 10.97
N ASP A 759 22.18 -38.89 10.49
CA ASP A 759 20.93 -38.85 11.24
C ASP A 759 20.40 -40.26 11.56
N LEU A 760 20.47 -41.18 10.58
CA LEU A 760 20.15 -42.59 10.76
C LEU A 760 21.00 -43.23 11.85
N ALA A 761 22.31 -42.98 11.85
CA ALA A 761 23.24 -43.54 12.81
C ALA A 761 22.91 -43.07 14.24
N HIS A 762 22.59 -41.78 14.43
CA HIS A 762 22.15 -41.23 15.71
C HIS A 762 20.81 -41.82 16.17
N ALA A 763 19.83 -41.97 15.28
CA ALA A 763 18.54 -42.57 15.60
C ALA A 763 18.69 -44.06 16.01
N LEU A 764 19.52 -44.83 15.29
CA LEU A 764 19.85 -46.22 15.63
C LEU A 764 20.61 -46.33 16.96
N ARG A 765 21.49 -45.38 17.27
CA ARG A 765 22.18 -45.31 18.56
C ARG A 765 21.19 -45.12 19.71
N ARG A 766 20.24 -44.18 19.59
CA ARG A 766 19.19 -43.98 20.60
C ARG A 766 18.29 -45.21 20.74
N HIS A 767 17.89 -45.83 19.64
CA HIS A 767 17.13 -47.07 19.68
C HIS A 767 17.86 -48.19 20.45
N THR A 768 19.16 -48.34 20.20
CA THR A 768 20.04 -49.27 20.94
C THR A 768 20.05 -48.95 22.43
N TRP A 769 20.21 -47.67 22.79
CA TRP A 769 20.19 -47.21 24.17
C TRP A 769 18.88 -47.54 24.88
N TYR A 770 17.73 -47.30 24.22
CA TYR A 770 16.41 -47.58 24.80
C TYR A 770 16.20 -49.06 25.09
N LEU A 771 16.58 -49.94 24.14
CA LEU A 771 16.53 -51.39 24.33
C LEU A 771 17.41 -51.84 25.49
N CYS A 772 18.60 -51.25 25.65
CA CYS A 772 19.46 -51.53 26.80
C CYS A 772 18.84 -51.06 28.12
N ALA A 773 18.19 -49.90 28.13
CA ALA A 773 17.56 -49.32 29.31
C ALA A 773 16.39 -50.18 29.83
N ILE A 774 15.64 -50.84 28.94
CA ILE A 774 14.56 -51.78 29.30
C ILE A 774 15.03 -53.24 29.46
N GLY A 775 16.33 -53.49 29.36
CA GLY A 775 16.94 -54.81 29.58
C GLY A 775 16.85 -55.79 28.40
N GLN A 776 16.46 -55.33 27.21
CA GLN A 776 16.36 -56.10 25.96
C GLN A 776 17.70 -56.13 25.19
N TYR A 777 18.74 -56.65 25.85
CA TYR A 777 20.12 -56.63 25.35
C TYR A 777 20.34 -57.39 24.04
N GLU A 778 19.61 -58.49 23.81
CA GLU A 778 19.73 -59.26 22.57
C GLU A 778 19.19 -58.49 21.38
N GLN A 779 18.06 -57.80 21.56
CA GLN A 779 17.44 -56.97 20.52
C GLN A 779 18.27 -55.71 20.24
N ALA A 780 19.09 -55.26 21.19
CA ALA A 780 19.97 -54.11 21.02
C ALA A 780 21.18 -54.38 20.10
N ALA A 781 21.55 -55.63 19.84
CA ALA A 781 22.74 -55.97 19.06
C ALA A 781 22.64 -55.53 17.58
N GLU A 782 21.50 -55.75 16.94
CA GLU A 782 21.26 -55.39 15.54
C GLU A 782 21.27 -53.87 15.28
N PRO A 783 20.49 -53.02 16.01
CA PRO A 783 20.55 -51.58 15.80
C PRO A 783 21.93 -50.99 16.16
N SER A 784 22.66 -51.59 17.11
CA SER A 784 24.04 -51.20 17.42
C SER A 784 24.98 -51.43 16.24
N ARG A 785 24.91 -52.63 15.63
CA ARG A 785 25.70 -52.95 14.44
C ARG A 785 25.35 -52.03 13.28
N ALA A 786 24.06 -51.84 13.01
CA ALA A 786 23.57 -50.99 11.93
C ALA A 786 23.98 -49.50 12.12
N SER A 787 24.00 -49.00 13.36
CA SER A 787 24.48 -47.65 13.67
C SER A 787 25.97 -47.50 13.31
N ARG A 788 26.80 -48.48 13.69
CA ARG A 788 28.24 -48.50 13.36
C ARG A 788 28.47 -48.54 11.86
N GLU A 789 27.76 -49.41 11.15
CA GLU A 789 27.85 -49.51 9.68
C GLU A 789 27.48 -48.18 9.02
N ALA A 790 26.42 -47.52 9.49
CA ALA A 790 26.00 -46.21 8.97
C ALA A 790 27.09 -45.14 9.15
N PHE A 791 27.74 -45.06 10.32
CA PHE A 791 28.88 -44.15 10.55
C PHE A 791 30.08 -44.46 9.65
N GLN A 792 30.42 -45.74 9.47
CA GLN A 792 31.57 -46.15 8.64
C GLN A 792 31.41 -45.81 7.15
N MET A 793 30.18 -45.65 6.68
CA MET A 793 29.88 -45.28 5.29
C MET A 793 29.97 -43.78 5.01
N ILE A 794 30.36 -42.95 6.00
CA ILE A 794 30.52 -41.50 5.87
C ILE A 794 32.01 -41.15 5.64
N PRO A 795 32.39 -40.52 4.51
CA PRO A 795 33.77 -40.14 4.23
C PRO A 795 34.31 -39.12 5.24
N HIS A 796 35.56 -39.28 5.66
CA HIS A 796 36.26 -38.38 6.59
C HIS A 796 35.61 -38.21 7.98
N TYR A 797 34.57 -38.97 8.31
CA TYR A 797 34.09 -39.03 9.69
C TYR A 797 35.12 -39.82 10.48
N ASN A 798 35.88 -39.14 11.34
CA ASN A 798 36.86 -39.78 12.18
C ASN A 798 36.10 -40.57 13.25
N VAL A 799 35.78 -41.81 12.87
CA VAL A 799 35.16 -42.84 13.70
C VAL A 799 35.84 -42.76 15.08
N ASP A 800 37.16 -42.69 15.17
CA ASP A 800 37.88 -42.76 16.45
C ASP A 800 37.68 -41.59 17.45
N ASP A 801 37.34 -40.36 17.03
CA ASP A 801 37.24 -39.22 17.97
C ASP A 801 35.90 -39.20 18.73
N ASP A 802 34.77 -39.42 18.05
CA ASP A 802 33.42 -39.45 18.65
C ASP A 802 33.07 -40.84 19.23
N ILE A 803 33.73 -41.90 18.74
CA ILE A 803 33.48 -43.30 19.13
C ILE A 803 34.32 -43.72 20.34
N SER A 804 35.32 -42.93 20.74
CA SER A 804 36.15 -43.20 21.93
C SER A 804 35.37 -43.22 23.24
N HIS A 805 34.24 -42.50 23.34
CA HIS A 805 33.41 -42.43 24.56
C HIS A 805 32.26 -43.45 24.58
N ASP A 806 31.84 -44.01 23.44
CA ASP A 806 30.65 -44.88 23.29
C ASP A 806 30.95 -46.39 23.16
N TRP A 807 32.23 -46.81 23.11
CA TRP A 807 32.64 -48.24 23.07
C TRP A 807 32.30 -49.06 24.32
N ASN A 808 31.68 -48.45 25.32
CA ASN A 808 31.22 -49.18 26.48
C ASN A 808 29.89 -49.92 26.24
N LEU A 809 29.05 -49.62 25.24
CA LEU A 809 27.75 -50.30 25.15
C LEU A 809 27.88 -51.80 24.80
N LEU A 810 28.72 -52.16 23.83
CA LEU A 810 28.97 -53.58 23.45
C LEU A 810 29.77 -54.33 24.53
N ALA A 811 30.71 -53.65 25.19
CA ALA A 811 31.47 -54.19 26.32
C ALA A 811 30.62 -54.33 27.61
N ILE A 812 29.66 -53.43 27.84
CA ILE A 812 28.64 -53.52 28.90
C ILE A 812 27.67 -54.64 28.57
N LEU A 813 27.19 -54.77 27.33
CA LEU A 813 26.34 -55.88 26.88
C LEU A 813 27.04 -57.23 27.08
N GLU A 814 28.33 -57.35 26.72
CA GLU A 814 29.11 -58.55 27.00
C GLU A 814 29.37 -58.79 28.50
N ARG A 815 29.62 -57.73 29.30
CA ARG A 815 29.79 -57.85 30.76
C ARG A 815 28.50 -58.23 31.47
N VAL A 816 27.36 -57.71 31.02
CA VAL A 816 26.02 -58.05 31.55
C VAL A 816 25.64 -59.46 31.12
N ARG A 817 25.93 -59.87 29.88
CA ARG A 817 25.76 -61.25 29.40
C ARG A 817 26.64 -62.23 30.18
N LYS A 818 27.92 -61.88 30.42
CA LYS A 818 28.83 -62.66 31.29
C LYS A 818 28.36 -62.71 32.74
N ARG A 819 27.84 -61.60 33.32
CA ARG A 819 27.28 -61.59 34.69
C ARG A 819 25.97 -62.37 34.81
N ARG A 820 25.07 -62.33 33.82
CA ARG A 820 23.84 -63.14 33.80
C ARG A 820 24.16 -64.63 33.63
N ALA A 821 25.09 -64.98 32.75
CA ALA A 821 25.60 -66.34 32.61
C ALA A 821 26.29 -66.86 33.89
N GLN A 822 26.93 -65.97 34.66
CA GLN A 822 27.52 -66.31 35.97
C GLN A 822 26.49 -66.39 37.11
N ASN A 823 25.42 -65.59 37.09
CA ASN A 823 24.41 -65.53 38.15
C ASN A 823 23.23 -66.51 37.95
N ASN A 824 23.05 -67.09 36.75
CA ASN A 824 22.02 -68.11 36.54
C ASN A 824 22.46 -69.16 35.48
N PRO A 825 23.26 -70.17 35.88
CA PRO A 825 23.87 -71.13 34.95
C PRO A 825 22.90 -72.20 34.38
N GLN A 826 21.59 -72.09 34.60
CA GLN A 826 20.60 -73.09 34.18
C GLN A 826 19.44 -72.53 33.35
N VAL A 827 19.67 -71.68 32.36
CA VAL A 827 18.81 -71.65 31.15
C VAL A 827 19.65 -71.16 29.98
N GLU A 828 20.26 -72.08 29.24
CA GLU A 828 20.55 -71.95 27.81
C GLU A 828 21.16 -73.28 27.34
N LYS A 829 20.29 -74.21 26.90
CA LYS A 829 20.71 -75.22 25.92
C LYS A 829 20.29 -74.70 24.55
N PRO A 830 21.17 -74.77 23.53
CA PRO A 830 20.83 -74.36 22.18
C PRO A 830 19.88 -75.39 21.56
N SER A 831 18.71 -74.94 21.11
CA SER A 831 17.79 -75.76 20.34
C SER A 831 18.18 -75.73 18.86
N GLU A 832 19.06 -76.65 18.47
CA GLU A 832 19.13 -77.14 17.09
C GLU A 832 18.59 -78.58 17.07
N GLN A 833 17.39 -78.76 16.52
CA GLN A 833 17.03 -79.98 15.82
C GLN A 833 15.91 -79.69 14.81
N ILE A 834 16.28 -79.75 13.54
CA ILE A 834 15.39 -79.82 12.38
C ILE A 834 14.69 -81.19 12.40
N ASN A 835 13.35 -81.22 12.29
CA ASN A 835 12.68 -82.09 11.32
C ASN A 835 11.18 -81.81 11.16
N TYR A 836 10.80 -81.77 9.88
CA TYR A 836 9.45 -81.84 9.29
C TYR A 836 8.49 -82.81 9.98
N VAL A 837 7.23 -82.39 10.23
CA VAL A 837 6.02 -83.15 9.87
C VAL A 837 4.85 -82.17 9.59
N LYS A 838 4.14 -82.52 8.50
CA LYS A 838 2.92 -81.98 7.90
C LYS A 838 1.69 -81.83 8.82
N SER A 839 0.89 -80.83 8.46
CA SER A 839 -0.58 -80.76 8.34
C SER A 839 -1.50 -81.56 9.27
N ASP A 840 -2.52 -80.81 9.72
CA ASP A 840 -3.93 -81.17 9.90
C ASP A 840 -4.47 -81.45 11.31
N SER A 841 -5.59 -80.74 11.52
CA SER A 841 -6.81 -81.14 12.22
C SER A 841 -6.93 -80.84 13.72
N ASN A 842 -7.79 -79.84 13.97
CA ASN A 842 -9.00 -79.92 14.78
C ASN A 842 -8.96 -80.10 16.31
N THR A 843 -9.90 -79.33 16.88
CA THR A 843 -10.83 -79.63 18.00
C THR A 843 -10.38 -79.41 19.45
N GLU A 844 -11.08 -78.41 20.02
CA GLU A 844 -11.87 -78.47 21.26
C GLU A 844 -11.20 -78.30 22.63
N GLN A 845 -11.58 -77.16 23.23
CA GLN A 845 -12.16 -76.97 24.57
C GLN A 845 -11.68 -77.82 25.76
N GLY A 846 -11.34 -77.07 26.82
CA GLY A 846 -11.26 -77.48 28.21
C GLY A 846 -10.94 -76.28 29.07
#